data_AF-A0A6B3MV88-F1
#
_entry.id   AF-A0A6B3MV88-F1
#
_cell.length_a   1.000
_cell.length_b   1.000
_cell.length_c   1.000
_cell.angle_alpha   90.00
_cell.angle_beta   90.00
_cell.angle_gamma   90.00
#
_symmetry.space_group_name_H-M   'P 1'
#
loop_
_entity.id
_entity.type
_entity.pdbx_description
1 polymer ?
#
loop_
_entity_poly.entity_id
_entity_poly.type
_entity_poly.pdbx_seq_one_letter_code
_entity_poly.pdbx_strand_id
1 'polypeptide(L)'
;TTPLLEKIETQLAENPANNQLKWLATDNLPTHHESDWQHPDSTQNTLAFLQYTSGSTGKPKGVMVSHGNLLYNSALINQCFQDTPESRGLSWLPAYHDMGLIGGILQPLYVGLPIILMAPVDFLRKPYRWLKAISKYQVTTSGAPNFAYELCVQKITAKQLEALDLSSWQMAFTGAEPVRASTLERFAQKFAPCGFRREAFYPCYGMAETTLLVTGGLKDQPPVVREFEGQALEQNRVVPLPENRLNQSNGQSNGQSNGNVATRILVGCGRTWLNEKIAIACPQSLTQVEAGAVGEIWVKGPSVAQGYWNQPEVTEKTFNAYLADTGSGPWLRTGDLGFIQDGELFVTGRLKDLIIIRGRNHYPQDIELTAEKSHPALRPAYGAAFSVEVEQAEQLVIVQEVSRNYLRKLDVDEVVEAIRSAVSQEYQLQVYAVLLLKTNSIPKTSSGKVQRHACRAGFLNNTLTVVGQSRLGQHPTIAPTKPEKEPTTNTIGKAQTRHTLQKWIVNWLARETKLPAGSINISKSFADYGLDSVTAVELADDLEEWLGVPLSPTLAYDYPNIESLAQYLAQESQKSNSNQEDSPRKIEPRVLSAGTEMQQLWEAQFQNLDRFTSTPFYRSPVTVQSISSSGDQEVDQLLAELEMLSEAQIQEILGKPIK
;
A
#
# COMPACT_ATOMS: atom_id res chain seq x y z
N THR A 1 -38.60 -20.51 17.80
CA THR A 1 -37.97 -19.33 18.44
C THR A 1 -38.43 -19.11 19.87
N THR A 2 -39.59 -19.60 20.32
CA THR A 2 -40.12 -19.44 21.68
C THR A 2 -39.12 -19.84 22.78
N PRO A 3 -38.40 -20.97 22.71
CA PRO A 3 -37.42 -21.32 23.75
C PRO A 3 -36.20 -20.39 23.82
N LEU A 4 -35.96 -19.60 22.76
CA LEU A 4 -34.88 -18.62 22.72
C LEU A 4 -35.33 -17.27 23.31
N LEU A 5 -36.63 -16.96 23.23
CA LEU A 5 -37.22 -15.71 23.67
C LEU A 5 -36.98 -15.48 25.16
N GLU A 6 -37.32 -16.45 26.01
CA GLU A 6 -37.11 -16.36 27.47
C GLU A 6 -35.64 -16.08 27.82
N LYS A 7 -34.72 -16.71 27.09
CA LYS A 7 -33.28 -16.53 27.29
C LYS A 7 -32.81 -15.14 26.88
N ILE A 8 -33.32 -14.62 25.76
CA ILE A 8 -33.01 -13.28 25.25
C ILE A 8 -33.58 -12.22 26.19
N GLU A 9 -34.84 -12.35 26.61
CA GLU A 9 -35.49 -11.45 27.56
C GLU A 9 -34.69 -11.39 28.86
N THR A 10 -34.26 -12.54 29.38
CA THR A 10 -33.42 -12.60 30.59
C THR A 10 -32.05 -11.91 30.38
N GLN A 11 -31.38 -12.16 29.26
CA GLN A 11 -30.06 -11.56 28.97
C GLN A 11 -30.13 -10.05 28.69
N LEU A 12 -31.26 -9.56 28.20
CA LEU A 12 -31.43 -8.17 27.78
C LEU A 12 -32.20 -7.32 28.80
N ALA A 13 -32.80 -7.93 29.82
CA ALA A 13 -33.50 -7.26 30.93
C ALA A 13 -32.59 -6.31 31.74
N GLU A 14 -31.28 -6.48 31.68
CA GLU A 14 -30.31 -5.61 32.38
C GLU A 14 -30.23 -4.19 31.80
N ASN A 15 -30.70 -3.98 30.56
CA ASN A 15 -30.73 -2.66 29.94
C ASN A 15 -32.15 -2.06 29.98
N PRO A 16 -32.37 -0.95 30.70
CA PRO A 16 -33.69 -0.32 30.85
C PRO A 16 -34.37 0.04 29.52
N ALA A 17 -33.58 0.31 28.46
CA ALA A 17 -34.12 0.60 27.13
C ALA A 17 -34.87 -0.59 26.51
N ASN A 18 -34.53 -1.83 26.91
CA ASN A 18 -35.14 -3.03 26.37
C ASN A 18 -36.52 -3.35 26.97
N ASN A 19 -36.86 -2.75 28.11
CA ASN A 19 -38.19 -2.91 28.73
C ASN A 19 -39.32 -2.25 27.92
N GLN A 20 -38.98 -1.40 26.95
CA GLN A 20 -39.93 -0.77 26.03
C GLN A 20 -40.12 -1.55 24.73
N LEU A 21 -39.31 -2.60 24.49
CA LEU A 21 -39.38 -3.39 23.28
C LEU A 21 -40.37 -4.56 23.45
N LYS A 22 -41.26 -4.74 22.47
CA LYS A 22 -42.13 -5.91 22.40
C LYS A 22 -41.40 -7.03 21.68
N TRP A 23 -40.99 -8.05 22.43
CA TRP A 23 -40.36 -9.23 21.86
C TRP A 23 -41.41 -10.22 21.36
N LEU A 24 -41.19 -10.77 20.16
CA LEU A 24 -42.11 -11.72 19.52
C LEU A 24 -41.31 -12.95 19.08
N ALA A 25 -41.87 -14.14 19.31
CA ALA A 25 -41.28 -15.37 18.81
C ALA A 25 -41.93 -15.71 17.46
N THR A 26 -41.14 -15.81 16.39
CA THR A 26 -41.67 -16.08 15.04
C THR A 26 -42.51 -17.37 14.91
N ASP A 27 -42.31 -18.35 15.80
CA ASP A 27 -43.06 -19.61 15.88
C ASP A 27 -44.33 -19.54 16.74
N ASN A 28 -44.59 -18.42 17.42
CA ASN A 28 -45.81 -18.17 18.19
C ASN A 28 -46.62 -16.98 17.67
N LEU A 29 -46.25 -16.43 16.50
CA LEU A 29 -47.00 -15.38 15.84
C LEU A 29 -48.41 -15.90 15.48
N PRO A 30 -49.48 -15.17 15.84
CA PRO A 30 -50.81 -15.56 15.45
C PRO A 30 -50.95 -15.54 13.93
N THR A 31 -51.57 -16.58 13.37
CA THR A 31 -51.96 -16.65 11.96
C THR A 31 -53.13 -15.69 11.69
N HIS A 32 -53.23 -15.16 10.46
CA HIS A 32 -54.33 -14.29 9.99
C HIS A 32 -54.28 -12.80 10.38
N HIS A 33 -53.09 -12.23 10.62
CA HIS A 33 -52.89 -10.78 10.79
C HIS A 33 -52.46 -10.05 9.51
N GLU A 34 -52.40 -10.73 8.35
CA GLU A 34 -52.05 -10.10 7.08
C GLU A 34 -53.00 -8.95 6.69
N SER A 35 -54.28 -9.05 7.09
CA SER A 35 -55.26 -7.99 6.90
C SER A 35 -55.02 -6.75 7.76
N ASP A 36 -54.26 -6.91 8.85
CA ASP A 36 -53.91 -5.82 9.78
C ASP A 36 -52.60 -5.13 9.39
N TRP A 37 -51.94 -5.59 8.33
CA TRP A 37 -50.71 -4.98 7.85
C TRP A 37 -50.99 -3.56 7.35
N GLN A 38 -50.23 -2.61 7.89
CA GLN A 38 -50.25 -1.22 7.46
C GLN A 38 -48.93 -0.90 6.77
N HIS A 39 -49.02 -0.31 5.57
CA HIS A 39 -47.84 0.15 4.88
C HIS A 39 -47.17 1.25 5.71
N PRO A 40 -45.88 1.16 6.05
CA PRO A 40 -45.20 2.13 6.92
C PRO A 40 -44.88 3.47 6.23
N ASP A 41 -45.65 3.86 5.19
CA ASP A 41 -45.45 5.05 4.34
C ASP A 41 -43.98 5.35 3.97
N SER A 42 -43.17 4.31 3.80
CA SER A 42 -41.75 4.42 3.50
C SER A 42 -41.52 4.76 2.02
N THR A 43 -40.59 5.66 1.75
CA THR A 43 -40.20 6.09 0.40
C THR A 43 -38.78 5.64 0.09
N GLN A 44 -38.32 5.85 -1.15
CA GLN A 44 -36.93 5.59 -1.54
C GLN A 44 -35.91 6.40 -0.71
N ASN A 45 -36.30 7.57 -0.18
CA ASN A 45 -35.43 8.42 0.63
C ASN A 45 -35.45 8.05 2.12
N THR A 46 -36.36 7.17 2.54
CA THR A 46 -36.44 6.70 3.92
C THR A 46 -35.19 5.87 4.25
N LEU A 47 -34.57 6.15 5.38
CA LEU A 47 -33.44 5.36 5.89
C LEU A 47 -33.89 3.93 6.18
N ALA A 48 -33.18 2.97 5.60
CA ALA A 48 -33.41 1.55 5.85
C ALA A 48 -32.58 1.07 7.05
N PHE A 49 -31.28 1.41 7.08
CA PHE A 49 -30.41 1.10 8.21
C PHE A 49 -29.14 1.96 8.23
N LEU A 50 -28.41 1.87 9.36
CA LEU A 50 -27.08 2.44 9.52
C LEU A 50 -26.02 1.33 9.39
N GLN A 51 -25.19 1.38 8.35
CA GLN A 51 -24.05 0.47 8.21
C GLN A 51 -22.82 1.06 8.89
N TYR A 52 -22.41 0.50 10.03
CA TYR A 52 -21.20 0.95 10.69
C TYR A 52 -19.96 0.43 9.96
N THR A 53 -19.05 1.35 9.63
CA THR A 53 -17.75 0.99 9.04
C THR A 53 -16.84 0.37 10.09
N SER A 54 -15.98 -0.58 9.68
CA SER A 54 -15.11 -1.37 10.57
C SER A 54 -13.99 -0.57 11.26
N GLY A 55 -13.99 0.75 11.15
CA GLY A 55 -13.09 1.65 11.89
C GLY A 55 -11.61 1.47 11.60
N SER A 56 -11.22 0.95 10.42
CA SER A 56 -9.79 0.75 10.11
C SER A 56 -9.01 2.07 10.21
N THR A 57 -9.64 3.20 9.90
CA THR A 57 -9.05 4.56 9.90
C THR A 57 -9.53 5.46 11.06
N GLY A 58 -10.13 4.91 12.13
CA GLY A 58 -10.61 5.72 13.27
C GLY A 58 -11.92 5.22 13.92
N LYS A 59 -12.70 6.14 14.50
CA LYS A 59 -14.00 5.82 15.13
C LYS A 59 -14.99 5.28 14.07
N PRO A 60 -15.76 4.21 14.38
CA PRO A 60 -16.82 3.73 13.49
C PRO A 60 -17.80 4.83 13.09
N LYS A 61 -18.11 4.91 11.80
CA LYS A 61 -19.10 5.86 11.27
C LYS A 61 -20.32 5.08 10.77
N GLY A 62 -21.52 5.48 11.17
CA GLY A 62 -22.76 4.88 10.68
C GLY A 62 -23.13 5.48 9.32
N VAL A 63 -22.95 4.72 8.25
CA VAL A 63 -23.37 5.12 6.89
C VAL A 63 -24.89 5.05 6.79
N MET A 64 -25.51 6.14 6.33
CA MET A 64 -26.95 6.29 6.21
C MET A 64 -27.47 5.70 4.89
N VAL A 65 -27.87 4.42 4.92
CA VAL A 65 -28.34 3.70 3.73
C VAL A 65 -29.86 3.79 3.63
N SER A 66 -30.38 4.29 2.50
CA SER A 66 -31.82 4.39 2.24
C SER A 66 -32.38 3.18 1.48
N HIS A 67 -33.71 3.03 1.47
CA HIS A 67 -34.38 2.02 0.65
C HIS A 67 -34.07 2.16 -0.85
N GLY A 68 -33.98 3.39 -1.35
CA GLY A 68 -33.62 3.67 -2.74
C GLY A 68 -32.20 3.22 -3.07
N ASN A 69 -31.25 3.48 -2.17
CA ASN A 69 -29.87 3.02 -2.34
C ASN A 69 -29.81 1.48 -2.44
N LEU A 70 -30.52 0.78 -1.56
CA LEU A 70 -30.56 -0.70 -1.53
C LEU A 70 -31.16 -1.30 -2.78
N LEU A 71 -32.32 -0.80 -3.21
CA LEU A 71 -33.01 -1.30 -4.40
C LEU A 71 -32.16 -1.08 -5.65
N TYR A 72 -31.55 0.09 -5.77
CA TYR A 72 -30.64 0.37 -6.88
C TYR A 72 -29.39 -0.51 -6.84
N ASN A 73 -28.74 -0.66 -5.68
CA ASN A 73 -27.55 -1.50 -5.58
C ASN A 73 -27.88 -2.99 -5.79
N SER A 74 -29.08 -3.45 -5.41
CA SER A 74 -29.52 -4.82 -5.69
C SER A 74 -29.74 -5.06 -7.20
N ALA A 75 -30.31 -4.08 -7.90
CA ALA A 75 -30.42 -4.10 -9.36
C ALA A 75 -29.02 -4.10 -10.03
N LEU A 76 -28.09 -3.29 -9.51
CA LEU A 76 -26.70 -3.23 -9.95
C LEU A 76 -25.98 -4.57 -9.77
N ILE A 77 -26.11 -5.20 -8.59
CA ILE A 77 -25.55 -6.52 -8.30
C ILE A 77 -26.18 -7.55 -9.24
N ASN A 78 -27.49 -7.51 -9.47
CA ASN A 78 -28.15 -8.46 -10.36
C ASN A 78 -27.69 -8.30 -11.81
N GLN A 79 -27.48 -7.07 -12.28
CA GLN A 79 -26.94 -6.79 -13.61
C GLN A 79 -25.52 -7.39 -13.77
N CYS A 80 -24.71 -7.30 -12.72
CA CYS A 80 -23.35 -7.85 -12.67
C CYS A 80 -23.34 -9.39 -12.60
N PHE A 81 -24.07 -9.96 -11.64
CA PHE A 81 -23.99 -11.38 -11.29
C PHE A 81 -24.92 -12.25 -12.15
N GLN A 82 -25.95 -11.62 -12.76
CA GLN A 82 -26.97 -12.28 -13.57
C GLN A 82 -27.53 -13.51 -12.86
N ASP A 83 -27.86 -13.34 -11.58
CA ASP A 83 -28.51 -14.39 -10.80
C ASP A 83 -29.98 -14.48 -11.19
N THR A 84 -30.52 -15.68 -11.05
CA THR A 84 -31.91 -16.01 -11.39
C THR A 84 -32.55 -16.73 -10.20
N PRO A 85 -33.88 -16.89 -10.15
CA PRO A 85 -34.53 -17.74 -9.15
C PRO A 85 -33.99 -19.18 -9.11
N GLU A 86 -33.40 -19.67 -10.21
CA GLU A 86 -32.76 -20.99 -10.31
C GLU A 86 -31.34 -21.03 -9.71
N SER A 87 -30.70 -19.87 -9.51
CA SER A 87 -29.41 -19.76 -8.83
C SER A 87 -29.48 -20.29 -7.39
N ARG A 88 -28.34 -20.72 -6.84
CA ARG A 88 -28.22 -21.14 -5.45
C ARG A 88 -27.10 -20.37 -4.78
N GLY A 89 -27.46 -19.56 -3.79
CA GLY A 89 -26.53 -18.74 -3.04
C GLY A 89 -25.93 -19.49 -1.86
N LEU A 90 -24.71 -19.13 -1.48
CA LEU A 90 -24.17 -19.45 -0.16
C LEU A 90 -23.39 -18.27 0.41
N SER A 91 -23.70 -17.90 1.63
CA SER A 91 -22.94 -16.90 2.39
C SER A 91 -22.56 -17.42 3.76
N TRP A 92 -21.30 -17.20 4.13
CA TRP A 92 -20.83 -17.28 5.52
C TRP A 92 -20.37 -15.93 6.06
N LEU A 93 -20.47 -14.88 5.23
CA LEU A 93 -20.05 -13.54 5.59
C LEU A 93 -20.97 -12.98 6.68
N PRO A 94 -20.43 -12.25 7.68
CA PRO A 94 -21.26 -11.81 8.79
C PRO A 94 -22.34 -10.82 8.36
N ALA A 95 -23.58 -11.04 8.80
CA ALA A 95 -24.75 -10.22 8.44
C ALA A 95 -24.73 -8.78 9.00
N TYR A 96 -23.74 -8.42 9.82
CA TYR A 96 -23.52 -7.05 10.27
C TYR A 96 -22.53 -6.27 9.38
N HIS A 97 -21.96 -6.93 8.35
CA HIS A 97 -21.20 -6.29 7.28
C HIS A 97 -22.06 -6.23 6.01
N ASP A 98 -21.83 -5.21 5.19
CA ASP A 98 -22.49 -4.97 3.91
C ASP A 98 -22.51 -6.19 2.97
N MET A 99 -21.38 -6.86 2.72
CA MET A 99 -21.32 -8.04 1.86
C MET A 99 -22.19 -9.20 2.39
N GLY A 100 -22.28 -9.35 3.71
CA GLY A 100 -23.05 -10.42 4.35
C GLY A 100 -24.53 -10.09 4.40
N LEU A 101 -24.89 -8.85 4.74
CA LEU A 101 -26.26 -8.38 4.80
C LEU A 101 -26.86 -8.23 3.40
N ILE A 102 -26.25 -7.38 2.58
CA ILE A 102 -26.79 -7.00 1.28
C ILE A 102 -26.55 -8.14 0.30
N GLY A 103 -25.32 -8.62 0.14
CA GLY A 103 -25.02 -9.72 -0.77
C GLY A 103 -25.57 -11.08 -0.31
N GLY A 104 -25.56 -11.36 1.00
CA GLY A 104 -25.93 -12.67 1.55
C GLY A 104 -27.38 -12.82 2.02
N ILE A 105 -28.14 -11.74 2.18
CA ILE A 105 -29.53 -11.80 2.66
C ILE A 105 -30.47 -11.00 1.75
N LEU A 106 -30.18 -9.71 1.50
CA LEU A 106 -31.09 -8.85 0.75
C LEU A 106 -31.10 -9.16 -0.75
N GLN A 107 -29.95 -9.43 -1.36
CA GLN A 107 -29.84 -9.77 -2.78
C GLN A 107 -30.60 -11.07 -3.12
N PRO A 108 -30.48 -12.17 -2.35
CA PRO A 108 -31.31 -13.35 -2.59
C PRO A 108 -32.81 -13.07 -2.52
N LEU A 109 -33.25 -12.21 -1.58
CA LEU A 109 -34.65 -11.80 -1.47
C LEU A 109 -35.10 -10.96 -2.68
N TYR A 110 -34.23 -10.09 -3.17
CA TYR A 110 -34.48 -9.27 -4.37
C TYR A 110 -34.66 -10.12 -5.63
N VAL A 111 -33.83 -11.16 -5.80
CA VAL A 111 -33.88 -12.05 -6.99
C VAL A 111 -34.91 -13.17 -6.83
N GLY A 112 -35.19 -13.60 -5.60
CA GLY A 112 -36.02 -14.77 -5.32
C GLY A 112 -35.26 -16.11 -5.38
N LEU A 113 -33.94 -16.10 -5.10
CA LEU A 113 -33.09 -17.30 -5.16
C LEU A 113 -32.88 -17.93 -3.76
N PRO A 114 -32.78 -19.27 -3.65
CA PRO A 114 -32.47 -19.95 -2.39
C PRO A 114 -31.02 -19.68 -1.93
N ILE A 115 -30.84 -19.34 -0.64
CA ILE A 115 -29.51 -19.13 -0.04
C ILE A 115 -29.25 -20.04 1.17
N ILE A 116 -28.05 -20.60 1.22
CA ILE A 116 -27.50 -21.33 2.37
C ILE A 116 -26.68 -20.37 3.22
N LEU A 117 -27.01 -20.26 4.51
CA LEU A 117 -26.24 -19.46 5.47
C LEU A 117 -25.39 -20.35 6.39
N MET A 118 -24.14 -19.94 6.61
CA MET A 118 -23.22 -20.59 7.54
C MET A 118 -22.64 -19.55 8.51
N ALA A 119 -22.34 -19.97 9.74
CA ALA A 119 -21.68 -19.08 10.70
C ALA A 119 -20.24 -18.74 10.24
N PRO A 120 -19.80 -17.47 10.30
CA PRO A 120 -18.43 -17.09 9.93
C PRO A 120 -17.35 -17.90 10.67
N VAL A 121 -17.61 -18.23 11.93
CA VAL A 121 -16.70 -19.00 12.80
C VAL A 121 -16.48 -20.42 12.27
N ASP A 122 -17.48 -21.00 11.60
CA ASP A 122 -17.38 -22.35 11.07
C ASP A 122 -16.46 -22.43 9.85
N PHE A 123 -16.46 -21.37 9.02
CA PHE A 123 -15.48 -21.20 7.95
C PHE A 123 -14.07 -20.99 8.53
N LEU A 124 -13.89 -19.99 9.39
CA LEU A 124 -12.58 -19.64 9.95
C LEU A 124 -11.91 -20.83 10.65
N ARG A 125 -12.70 -21.66 11.35
CA ARG A 125 -12.21 -22.86 12.04
C ARG A 125 -11.86 -23.99 11.07
N LYS A 126 -12.66 -24.19 10.02
CA LYS A 126 -12.51 -25.28 9.03
C LYS A 126 -12.93 -24.80 7.63
N PRO A 127 -12.02 -24.18 6.86
CA PRO A 127 -12.31 -23.61 5.53
C PRO A 127 -12.94 -24.61 4.55
N TYR A 128 -12.55 -25.88 4.65
CA TYR A 128 -13.14 -26.99 3.89
C TYR A 128 -14.67 -27.06 3.94
N ARG A 129 -15.30 -26.59 5.03
CA ARG A 129 -16.77 -26.60 5.17
C ARG A 129 -17.47 -25.73 4.14
N TRP A 130 -16.84 -24.63 3.71
CA TRP A 130 -17.38 -23.77 2.67
C TRP A 130 -17.46 -24.51 1.33
N LEU A 131 -16.33 -25.09 0.89
CA LEU A 131 -16.29 -25.83 -0.37
C LEU A 131 -17.13 -27.11 -0.33
N LYS A 132 -17.17 -27.79 0.82
CA LYS A 132 -18.05 -28.95 1.01
C LYS A 132 -19.53 -28.57 0.91
N ALA A 133 -19.92 -27.41 1.43
CA ALA A 133 -21.29 -26.93 1.31
C ALA A 133 -21.62 -26.52 -0.13
N ILE A 134 -20.69 -25.85 -0.82
CA ILE A 134 -20.83 -25.55 -2.26
C ILE A 134 -21.10 -26.83 -3.05
N SER A 135 -20.28 -27.86 -2.84
CA SER A 135 -20.44 -29.16 -3.50
C SER A 135 -21.74 -29.87 -3.14
N LYS A 136 -22.09 -29.93 -1.84
CA LYS A 136 -23.29 -30.63 -1.37
C LYS A 136 -24.59 -30.00 -1.91
N TYR A 137 -24.66 -28.68 -1.89
CA TYR A 137 -25.87 -27.94 -2.27
C TYR A 137 -25.87 -27.50 -3.74
N GLN A 138 -24.79 -27.78 -4.47
CA GLN A 138 -24.58 -27.38 -5.86
C GLN A 138 -24.78 -25.86 -6.01
N VAL A 139 -24.07 -25.11 -5.17
CA VAL A 139 -24.12 -23.64 -5.11
C VAL A 139 -23.59 -23.06 -6.41
N THR A 140 -24.27 -22.05 -6.93
CA THR A 140 -23.86 -21.33 -8.15
C THR A 140 -23.17 -20.01 -7.83
N THR A 141 -23.56 -19.35 -6.74
CA THR A 141 -23.06 -18.02 -6.36
C THR A 141 -22.62 -18.01 -4.91
N SER A 142 -21.33 -17.73 -4.69
CA SER A 142 -20.74 -17.57 -3.36
C SER A 142 -19.42 -16.84 -3.49
N GLY A 143 -19.06 -16.01 -2.53
CA GLY A 143 -17.84 -15.22 -2.62
C GLY A 143 -17.31 -14.82 -1.26
N ALA A 144 -16.11 -14.26 -1.28
CA ALA A 144 -15.38 -13.91 -0.07
C ALA A 144 -14.25 -12.91 -0.36
N PRO A 145 -13.70 -12.27 0.69
CA PRO A 145 -12.44 -11.56 0.56
C PRO A 145 -11.29 -12.50 0.13
N ASN A 146 -10.26 -11.95 -0.50
CA ASN A 146 -9.10 -12.68 -1.03
C ASN A 146 -8.46 -13.67 -0.01
N PHE A 147 -8.36 -13.31 1.27
CA PHE A 147 -7.79 -14.14 2.33
C PHE A 147 -8.53 -15.47 2.49
N ALA A 148 -9.82 -15.53 2.19
CA ALA A 148 -10.61 -16.74 2.36
C ALA A 148 -10.21 -17.80 1.33
N TYR A 149 -9.99 -17.39 0.08
CA TYR A 149 -9.46 -18.25 -0.98
C TYR A 149 -8.05 -18.72 -0.63
N GLU A 150 -7.21 -17.83 -0.13
CA GLU A 150 -5.86 -18.17 0.34
C GLU A 150 -5.90 -19.23 1.45
N LEU A 151 -6.79 -19.07 2.42
CA LEU A 151 -6.95 -19.99 3.52
C LEU A 151 -7.42 -21.39 3.05
N CYS A 152 -8.29 -21.44 2.05
CA CYS A 152 -8.67 -22.70 1.39
C CYS A 152 -7.47 -23.36 0.70
N VAL A 153 -6.67 -22.60 -0.06
CA VAL A 153 -5.43 -23.09 -0.69
C VAL A 153 -4.48 -23.67 0.35
N GLN A 154 -4.33 -23.02 1.50
CA GLN A 154 -3.40 -23.47 2.54
C GLN A 154 -3.89 -24.68 3.35
N LYS A 155 -5.19 -24.77 3.65
CA LYS A 155 -5.71 -25.71 4.66
C LYS A 155 -6.35 -26.96 4.10
N ILE A 156 -6.79 -26.97 2.84
CA ILE A 156 -7.51 -28.11 2.27
C ILE A 156 -6.51 -29.15 1.75
N THR A 157 -6.67 -30.41 2.17
CA THR A 157 -5.75 -31.52 1.83
C THR A 157 -6.14 -32.22 0.53
N ALA A 158 -5.22 -32.99 -0.07
CA ALA A 158 -5.52 -33.77 -1.29
C ALA A 158 -6.72 -34.71 -1.12
N LYS A 159 -6.79 -35.46 -0.01
CA LYS A 159 -7.93 -36.33 0.32
C LYS A 159 -9.27 -35.58 0.41
N GLN A 160 -9.24 -34.32 0.84
CA GLN A 160 -10.44 -33.49 0.89
C GLN A 160 -10.85 -33.01 -0.50
N LEU A 161 -9.89 -32.76 -1.40
CA LEU A 161 -10.17 -32.38 -2.79
C LEU A 161 -10.96 -33.47 -3.53
N GLU A 162 -10.57 -34.74 -3.35
CA GLU A 162 -11.24 -35.90 -3.97
C GLU A 162 -12.74 -36.00 -3.65
N ALA A 163 -13.19 -35.39 -2.55
CA ALA A 163 -14.59 -35.41 -2.11
C ALA A 163 -15.38 -34.17 -2.54
N LEU A 164 -14.81 -33.28 -3.35
CA LEU A 164 -15.43 -32.04 -3.79
C LEU A 164 -15.83 -32.11 -5.27
N ASP A 165 -17.00 -31.56 -5.54
CA ASP A 165 -17.45 -31.16 -6.87
C ASP A 165 -17.83 -29.67 -6.82
N LEU A 166 -17.10 -28.84 -7.55
CA LEU A 166 -17.23 -27.39 -7.62
C LEU A 166 -17.68 -26.94 -9.02
N SER A 167 -18.10 -27.86 -9.89
CA SER A 167 -18.51 -27.56 -11.27
C SER A 167 -19.74 -26.65 -11.36
N SER A 168 -20.58 -26.64 -10.33
CA SER A 168 -21.75 -25.77 -10.20
C SER A 168 -21.40 -24.31 -9.93
N TRP A 169 -20.20 -24.01 -9.42
CA TRP A 169 -19.84 -22.67 -8.97
C TRP A 169 -19.54 -21.76 -10.17
N GLN A 170 -20.46 -20.83 -10.44
CA GLN A 170 -20.42 -19.92 -11.59
C GLN A 170 -19.93 -18.53 -11.21
N MET A 171 -20.23 -18.07 -10.00
CA MET A 171 -19.93 -16.72 -9.52
C MET A 171 -19.17 -16.80 -8.19
N ALA A 172 -17.84 -16.74 -8.29
CA ALA A 172 -16.88 -16.71 -7.19
C ALA A 172 -16.39 -15.28 -6.97
N PHE A 173 -17.26 -14.41 -6.45
CA PHE A 173 -16.93 -13.00 -6.29
C PHE A 173 -15.88 -12.74 -5.20
N THR A 174 -14.99 -11.78 -5.45
CA THR A 174 -13.95 -11.40 -4.50
C THR A 174 -13.72 -9.90 -4.48
N GLY A 175 -13.57 -9.34 -3.27
CA GLY A 175 -13.44 -7.91 -3.06
C GLY A 175 -13.25 -7.57 -1.59
N ALA A 176 -13.51 -6.31 -1.24
CA ALA A 176 -13.36 -5.73 0.10
C ALA A 176 -11.92 -5.67 0.66
N GLU A 177 -10.95 -6.27 -0.01
CA GLU A 177 -9.51 -6.11 0.22
C GLU A 177 -8.78 -6.26 -1.13
N PRO A 178 -7.47 -5.96 -1.21
CA PRO A 178 -6.71 -6.14 -2.45
C PRO A 178 -6.86 -7.56 -3.00
N VAL A 179 -7.38 -7.66 -4.23
CA VAL A 179 -7.53 -8.94 -4.94
C VAL A 179 -6.17 -9.31 -5.54
N ARG A 180 -5.62 -10.46 -5.13
CA ARG A 180 -4.28 -10.89 -5.51
C ARG A 180 -4.34 -11.91 -6.63
N ALA A 181 -3.79 -11.58 -7.80
CA ALA A 181 -3.73 -12.50 -8.95
C ALA A 181 -3.13 -13.87 -8.58
N SER A 182 -2.07 -13.88 -7.77
CA SER A 182 -1.40 -15.11 -7.31
C SER A 182 -2.28 -15.99 -6.40
N THR A 183 -3.22 -15.41 -5.66
CA THR A 183 -4.20 -16.19 -4.85
C THR A 183 -5.25 -16.80 -5.77
N LEU A 184 -5.78 -16.03 -6.73
CA LEU A 184 -6.75 -16.52 -7.71
C LEU A 184 -6.18 -17.69 -8.51
N GLU A 185 -4.95 -17.55 -9.00
CA GLU A 185 -4.29 -18.56 -9.82
C GLU A 185 -4.03 -19.86 -9.03
N ARG A 186 -3.44 -19.77 -7.83
CA ARG A 186 -3.22 -20.95 -6.99
C ARG A 186 -4.52 -21.64 -6.58
N PHE A 187 -5.57 -20.88 -6.34
CA PHE A 187 -6.89 -21.46 -6.06
C PHE A 187 -7.44 -22.17 -7.29
N ALA A 188 -7.48 -21.50 -8.44
CA ALA A 188 -7.98 -22.09 -9.69
C ALA A 188 -7.23 -23.38 -10.02
N GLN A 189 -5.89 -23.37 -9.99
CA GLN A 189 -5.07 -24.56 -10.25
C GLN A 189 -5.35 -25.70 -9.26
N LYS A 190 -5.40 -25.41 -7.96
CA LYS A 190 -5.59 -26.42 -6.92
C LYS A 190 -6.97 -27.09 -6.98
N PHE A 191 -8.01 -26.33 -7.32
CA PHE A 191 -9.40 -26.80 -7.30
C PHE A 191 -9.95 -27.15 -8.69
N ALA A 192 -9.19 -26.95 -9.76
CA ALA A 192 -9.53 -27.38 -11.12
C ALA A 192 -9.89 -28.87 -11.22
N PRO A 193 -9.18 -29.83 -10.57
CA PRO A 193 -9.57 -31.24 -10.59
C PRO A 193 -10.95 -31.53 -10.00
N CYS A 194 -11.46 -30.63 -9.15
CA CYS A 194 -12.79 -30.71 -8.57
C CYS A 194 -13.85 -29.99 -9.44
N GLY A 195 -13.52 -29.53 -10.64
CA GLY A 195 -14.45 -28.83 -11.54
C GLY A 195 -14.53 -27.31 -11.37
N PHE A 196 -13.73 -26.70 -10.49
CA PHE A 196 -13.70 -25.24 -10.38
C PHE A 196 -13.11 -24.61 -11.65
N ARG A 197 -13.80 -23.61 -12.21
CA ARG A 197 -13.38 -22.90 -13.42
C ARG A 197 -12.76 -21.55 -13.05
N ARG A 198 -11.64 -21.20 -13.68
CA ARG A 198 -10.96 -19.92 -13.43
C ARG A 198 -11.86 -18.73 -13.78
N GLU A 199 -12.70 -18.91 -14.79
CA GLU A 199 -13.70 -17.96 -15.29
C GLU A 199 -14.79 -17.67 -14.26
N ALA A 200 -14.99 -18.54 -13.26
CA ALA A 200 -15.95 -18.26 -12.19
C ALA A 200 -15.48 -17.13 -11.26
N PHE A 201 -14.19 -16.81 -11.21
CA PHE A 201 -13.70 -15.72 -10.38
C PHE A 201 -14.22 -14.37 -10.86
N TYR A 202 -14.77 -13.59 -9.93
CA TYR A 202 -15.34 -12.29 -10.22
C TYR A 202 -14.78 -11.22 -9.27
N PRO A 203 -13.62 -10.62 -9.58
CA PRO A 203 -13.12 -9.46 -8.85
C PRO A 203 -14.10 -8.29 -8.97
N CYS A 204 -14.38 -7.63 -7.85
CA CYS A 204 -15.29 -6.51 -7.79
C CYS A 204 -14.85 -5.48 -6.73
N TYR A 205 -15.26 -4.23 -6.91
CA TYR A 205 -14.96 -3.15 -5.97
C TYR A 205 -16.23 -2.45 -5.47
N GLY A 206 -16.21 -2.08 -4.19
CA GLY A 206 -17.22 -1.28 -3.54
C GLY A 206 -17.05 -1.22 -2.02
N MET A 207 -17.94 -0.47 -1.37
CA MET A 207 -17.87 -0.13 0.06
C MET A 207 -19.24 0.22 0.65
N ALA A 208 -19.30 0.35 1.97
CA ALA A 208 -20.52 0.71 2.69
C ALA A 208 -21.11 2.07 2.24
N GLU A 209 -20.26 3.07 1.99
CA GLU A 209 -20.66 4.40 1.50
C GLU A 209 -21.33 4.35 0.12
N THR A 210 -21.11 3.28 -0.64
CA THR A 210 -21.75 2.99 -1.92
C THR A 210 -22.78 1.87 -1.80
N THR A 211 -23.32 1.67 -0.60
CA THR A 211 -24.22 0.57 -0.24
C THR A 211 -23.53 -0.79 -0.23
N LEU A 212 -22.97 -1.26 -1.36
CA LEU A 212 -22.10 -2.43 -1.42
C LEU A 212 -21.23 -2.44 -2.68
N LEU A 213 -21.83 -2.59 -3.87
CA LEU A 213 -21.09 -2.78 -5.13
C LEU A 213 -20.99 -1.46 -5.92
N VAL A 214 -19.82 -1.18 -6.51
CA VAL A 214 -19.62 -0.04 -7.44
C VAL A 214 -19.25 -0.55 -8.83
N THR A 215 -18.32 -1.50 -8.91
CA THR A 215 -17.84 -2.07 -10.18
C THR A 215 -17.77 -3.58 -10.13
N GLY A 216 -17.95 -4.19 -11.30
CA GLY A 216 -17.83 -5.62 -11.51
C GLY A 216 -17.52 -5.94 -12.97
N GLY A 217 -16.89 -7.08 -13.21
CA GLY A 217 -16.52 -7.54 -14.54
C GLY A 217 -17.69 -8.05 -15.37
N LEU A 218 -17.39 -8.84 -16.40
CA LEU A 218 -18.40 -9.59 -17.17
C LEU A 218 -18.44 -11.02 -16.65
N LYS A 219 -19.63 -11.52 -16.27
CA LYS A 219 -19.83 -12.81 -15.59
C LYS A 219 -19.06 -13.99 -16.20
N ASP A 220 -19.09 -14.11 -17.53
CA ASP A 220 -18.49 -15.25 -18.24
C ASP A 220 -17.06 -14.98 -18.73
N GLN A 221 -16.44 -13.87 -18.29
CA GLN A 221 -15.08 -13.53 -18.65
C GLN A 221 -14.11 -13.82 -17.49
N PRO A 222 -12.90 -14.30 -17.81
CA PRO A 222 -11.86 -14.49 -16.80
C PRO A 222 -11.47 -13.16 -16.14
N PRO A 223 -10.98 -13.19 -14.89
CA PRO A 223 -10.36 -12.03 -14.24
C PRO A 223 -9.32 -11.35 -15.13
N VAL A 224 -9.45 -10.02 -15.28
CA VAL A 224 -8.48 -9.19 -15.98
C VAL A 224 -7.27 -9.00 -15.08
N VAL A 225 -6.10 -9.43 -15.56
CA VAL A 225 -4.82 -9.29 -14.86
C VAL A 225 -3.84 -8.58 -15.80
N ARG A 226 -3.16 -7.55 -15.28
CA ARG A 226 -2.23 -6.72 -16.04
C ARG A 226 -0.95 -6.47 -15.26
N GLU A 227 0.14 -6.34 -16.00
CA GLU A 227 1.45 -5.96 -15.50
C GLU A 227 1.74 -4.49 -15.78
N PHE A 228 2.35 -3.82 -14.81
CA PHE A 228 2.71 -2.41 -14.85
C PHE A 228 4.14 -2.20 -14.35
N GLU A 229 4.79 -1.12 -14.79
CA GLU A 229 6.05 -0.71 -14.19
C GLU A 229 5.85 -0.21 -12.76
N GLY A 230 6.54 -0.82 -11.80
CA GLY A 230 6.41 -0.51 -10.38
C GLY A 230 6.84 0.92 -10.06
N GLN A 231 8.01 1.34 -10.55
CA GLN A 231 8.52 2.70 -10.30
C GLN A 231 7.61 3.79 -10.87
N ALA A 232 6.94 3.54 -12.00
CA ALA A 232 5.98 4.48 -12.56
C ALA A 232 4.76 4.64 -11.63
N LEU A 233 4.23 3.53 -11.09
CA LEU A 233 3.09 3.56 -10.15
C LEU A 233 3.42 4.30 -8.84
N GLU A 234 4.66 4.20 -8.36
CA GLU A 234 5.17 4.96 -7.20
C GLU A 234 5.22 6.49 -7.46
N GLN A 235 5.21 6.88 -8.74
CA GLN A 235 5.15 8.27 -9.21
C GLN A 235 3.75 8.64 -9.74
N ASN A 236 2.71 7.87 -9.39
CA ASN A 236 1.34 8.03 -9.88
C ASN A 236 1.17 7.96 -11.40
N ARG A 237 2.09 7.30 -12.12
CA ARG A 237 2.00 7.06 -13.56
C ARG A 237 1.68 5.60 -13.85
N VAL A 238 0.80 5.38 -14.81
CA VAL A 238 0.37 4.06 -15.27
C VAL A 238 1.09 3.74 -16.56
N VAL A 239 2.06 2.84 -16.49
CA VAL A 239 2.81 2.36 -17.65
C VAL A 239 2.56 0.86 -17.79
N PRO A 240 1.63 0.43 -18.65
CA PRO A 240 1.33 -0.99 -18.85
C PRO A 240 2.47 -1.68 -19.59
N LEU A 241 2.78 -2.91 -19.17
CA LEU A 241 3.76 -3.77 -19.82
C LEU A 241 3.10 -4.66 -20.89
N PRO A 242 3.83 -5.10 -21.94
CA PRO A 242 3.26 -5.92 -23.02
C PRO A 242 2.63 -7.23 -22.51
N GLU A 243 1.42 -7.55 -22.99
CA GLU A 243 0.58 -8.67 -22.53
C GLU A 243 1.21 -10.07 -22.63
N ASN A 244 2.22 -10.26 -23.49
CA ASN A 244 2.81 -11.57 -23.78
C ASN A 244 3.67 -12.18 -22.66
N ARG A 245 3.89 -11.48 -21.52
CA ARG A 245 4.63 -12.06 -20.39
C ARG A 245 3.79 -13.02 -19.54
N LEU A 246 2.50 -12.75 -19.36
CA LEU A 246 1.61 -13.55 -18.50
C LEU A 246 1.13 -14.84 -19.18
N ASN A 247 0.97 -14.85 -20.51
CA ASN A 247 0.50 -16.03 -21.26
C ASN A 247 1.58 -17.12 -21.43
N GLN A 248 2.85 -16.83 -21.12
CA GLN A 248 3.94 -17.83 -21.19
C GLN A 248 4.26 -18.45 -19.82
N SER A 249 3.73 -17.89 -18.74
CA SER A 249 3.99 -18.37 -17.39
C SER A 249 2.71 -18.32 -16.58
N ASN A 250 2.16 -19.47 -16.19
CA ASN A 250 0.98 -19.68 -15.33
C ASN A 250 1.00 -18.89 -13.99
N GLY A 251 0.95 -17.55 -14.04
CA GLY A 251 1.10 -16.64 -12.90
C GLY A 251 2.43 -16.77 -12.13
N GLN A 252 3.45 -17.41 -12.68
CA GLN A 252 4.77 -17.58 -12.07
C GLN A 252 5.84 -16.90 -12.93
N SER A 253 6.08 -15.61 -12.73
CA SER A 253 7.33 -15.02 -13.19
C SER A 253 8.45 -15.52 -12.27
N ASN A 254 9.22 -16.50 -12.75
CA ASN A 254 10.59 -16.66 -12.27
C ASN A 254 11.32 -15.39 -12.74
N GLY A 255 11.73 -14.53 -11.80
CA GLY A 255 12.24 -13.17 -12.02
C GLY A 255 13.53 -13.07 -12.83
N GLN A 256 13.50 -13.51 -14.09
CA GLN A 256 14.52 -13.25 -15.10
C GLN A 256 13.86 -12.56 -16.29
N SER A 257 13.47 -11.30 -16.09
CA SER A 257 13.36 -10.35 -17.19
C SER A 257 14.76 -9.79 -17.49
N ASN A 258 15.14 -9.76 -18.77
CA ASN A 258 16.37 -9.14 -19.29
C ASN A 258 16.36 -7.59 -19.16
N GLY A 259 15.92 -7.06 -18.03
CA GLY A 259 15.80 -5.63 -17.74
C GLY A 259 15.34 -5.42 -16.30
N ASN A 260 16.07 -4.58 -15.58
CA ASN A 260 16.05 -4.37 -14.13
C ASN A 260 14.81 -3.60 -13.60
N VAL A 261 13.65 -3.74 -14.25
CA VAL A 261 12.44 -2.95 -13.93
C VAL A 261 11.53 -3.76 -13.02
N ALA A 262 11.40 -3.34 -11.76
CA ALA A 262 10.44 -3.92 -10.82
C ALA A 262 9.01 -3.83 -11.40
N THR A 263 8.31 -4.96 -11.50
CA THR A 263 6.97 -5.04 -12.10
C THR A 263 5.89 -5.19 -11.04
N ARG A 264 4.71 -4.61 -11.26
CA ARG A 264 3.51 -4.77 -10.41
C ARG A 264 2.40 -5.47 -11.19
N ILE A 265 1.83 -6.52 -10.60
CA ILE A 265 0.67 -7.23 -11.16
C ILE A 265 -0.58 -6.73 -10.44
N LEU A 266 -1.52 -6.15 -11.17
CA LEU A 266 -2.80 -5.70 -10.64
C LEU A 266 -3.97 -6.48 -11.27
N VAL A 267 -5.03 -6.64 -10.50
CA VAL A 267 -6.28 -7.27 -10.92
C VAL A 267 -7.31 -6.18 -11.19
N GLY A 268 -7.95 -6.22 -12.36
CA GLY A 268 -9.07 -5.34 -12.69
C GLY A 268 -10.30 -5.74 -11.87
N CYS A 269 -10.93 -4.76 -11.23
CA CYS A 269 -12.09 -4.91 -10.35
C CYS A 269 -13.42 -4.63 -11.07
N GLY A 270 -13.43 -4.62 -12.40
CA GLY A 270 -14.62 -4.40 -13.18
C GLY A 270 -14.77 -2.99 -13.72
N ARG A 271 -15.92 -2.80 -14.36
CA ARG A 271 -16.39 -1.53 -14.90
C ARG A 271 -17.62 -1.05 -14.13
N THR A 272 -18.01 0.19 -14.36
CA THR A 272 -19.29 0.69 -13.87
C THR A 272 -20.45 0.13 -14.70
N TRP A 273 -21.60 0.00 -14.05
CA TRP A 273 -22.83 -0.50 -14.66
C TRP A 273 -24.00 0.43 -14.32
N LEU A 274 -25.08 0.34 -15.09
CA LEU A 274 -26.25 1.21 -14.95
C LEU A 274 -25.84 2.69 -15.00
N ASN A 275 -26.32 3.50 -14.04
CA ASN A 275 -26.02 4.93 -13.92
C ASN A 275 -24.84 5.20 -12.96
N GLU A 276 -24.09 4.17 -12.53
CA GLU A 276 -22.92 4.37 -11.67
C GLU A 276 -21.77 4.98 -12.49
N LYS A 277 -21.11 5.98 -11.92
CA LYS A 277 -20.00 6.70 -12.56
C LYS A 277 -18.80 6.73 -11.63
N ILE A 278 -17.62 6.65 -12.24
CA ILE A 278 -16.34 6.85 -11.58
C ILE A 278 -15.60 7.99 -12.25
N ALA A 279 -14.99 8.84 -11.43
CA ALA A 279 -13.93 9.75 -11.83
C ALA A 279 -12.64 9.38 -11.07
N ILE A 280 -11.49 9.61 -11.70
CA ILE A 280 -10.19 9.52 -11.02
C ILE A 280 -9.71 10.95 -10.81
N ALA A 281 -9.60 11.38 -9.57
CA ALA A 281 -9.34 12.77 -9.21
C ALA A 281 -8.05 12.92 -8.39
N CYS A 282 -7.35 14.03 -8.57
CA CYS A 282 -6.21 14.37 -7.73
C CYS A 282 -6.72 14.74 -6.32
N PRO A 283 -6.28 14.06 -5.25
CA PRO A 283 -6.78 14.33 -3.90
C PRO A 283 -6.52 15.77 -3.40
N GLN A 284 -5.47 16.42 -3.94
CA GLN A 284 -5.01 17.76 -3.56
C GLN A 284 -5.70 18.86 -4.38
N SER A 285 -5.60 18.80 -5.71
CA SER A 285 -6.19 19.83 -6.58
C SER A 285 -7.69 19.67 -6.79
N LEU A 286 -8.25 18.50 -6.46
CA LEU A 286 -9.65 18.13 -6.69
C LEU A 286 -10.06 18.21 -8.17
N THR A 287 -9.10 18.10 -9.08
CA THR A 287 -9.33 18.06 -10.53
C THR A 287 -9.26 16.63 -11.03
N GLN A 288 -9.87 16.35 -12.18
CA GLN A 288 -9.75 15.04 -12.80
C GLN A 288 -8.28 14.82 -13.23
N VAL A 289 -7.73 13.63 -13.01
CA VAL A 289 -6.40 13.29 -13.52
C VAL A 289 -6.47 12.87 -14.97
N GLU A 290 -5.37 13.06 -15.70
CA GLU A 290 -5.24 12.61 -17.09
C GLU A 290 -5.30 11.09 -17.18
N ALA A 291 -5.68 10.58 -18.36
CA ALA A 291 -5.63 9.15 -18.63
C ALA A 291 -4.20 8.63 -18.46
N GLY A 292 -4.04 7.49 -17.78
CA GLY A 292 -2.73 6.94 -17.47
C GLY A 292 -2.08 7.48 -16.19
N ALA A 293 -2.83 8.18 -15.34
CA ALA A 293 -2.39 8.57 -13.99
C ALA A 293 -3.20 7.86 -12.89
N VAL A 294 -2.56 7.66 -11.74
CA VAL A 294 -3.20 7.19 -10.51
C VAL A 294 -3.79 8.38 -9.77
N GLY A 295 -5.02 8.25 -9.29
CA GLY A 295 -5.68 9.25 -8.44
C GLY A 295 -6.69 8.64 -7.48
N GLU A 296 -7.38 9.48 -6.74
CA GLU A 296 -8.49 9.07 -5.86
C GLU A 296 -9.69 8.64 -6.69
N ILE A 297 -10.25 7.48 -6.36
CA ILE A 297 -11.47 6.96 -6.98
C ILE A 297 -12.66 7.74 -6.39
N TRP A 298 -13.37 8.47 -7.24
CA TRP A 298 -14.57 9.21 -6.88
C TRP A 298 -15.78 8.54 -7.50
N VAL A 299 -16.84 8.34 -6.73
CA VAL A 299 -18.04 7.59 -7.17
C VAL A 299 -19.25 8.50 -7.17
N LYS A 300 -20.07 8.41 -8.21
CA LYS A 300 -21.36 9.11 -8.31
C LYS A 300 -22.42 8.18 -8.87
N GLY A 301 -23.54 8.07 -8.17
CA GLY A 301 -24.69 7.31 -8.63
C GLY A 301 -25.70 7.04 -7.51
N PRO A 302 -26.86 6.46 -7.84
CA PRO A 302 -27.93 6.24 -6.86
C PRO A 302 -27.58 5.22 -5.75
N SER A 303 -26.50 4.44 -5.87
CA SER A 303 -26.01 3.60 -4.76
C SER A 303 -25.23 4.37 -3.69
N VAL A 304 -24.82 5.60 -3.95
CA VAL A 304 -24.13 6.44 -2.96
C VAL A 304 -25.10 6.76 -1.82
N ALA A 305 -24.69 6.41 -0.60
CA ALA A 305 -25.49 6.59 0.61
C ALA A 305 -25.70 8.08 0.95
N GLN A 306 -26.60 8.38 1.89
CA GLN A 306 -26.97 9.76 2.22
C GLN A 306 -25.90 10.52 3.03
N GLY A 307 -24.88 9.82 3.54
CA GLY A 307 -23.84 10.39 4.37
C GLY A 307 -23.53 9.59 5.62
N TYR A 308 -22.94 10.25 6.61
CA TYR A 308 -22.66 9.70 7.94
C TYR A 308 -23.64 10.23 9.00
N TRP A 309 -24.19 9.32 9.79
CA TRP A 309 -25.13 9.62 10.87
C TRP A 309 -24.52 10.58 11.90
N ASN A 310 -25.22 11.68 12.17
CA ASN A 310 -24.81 12.75 13.09
C ASN A 310 -23.40 13.32 12.83
N GLN A 311 -22.95 13.35 11.56
CA GLN A 311 -21.65 13.91 11.18
C GLN A 311 -21.74 14.80 9.92
N PRO A 312 -22.49 15.91 9.95
CA PRO A 312 -22.76 16.74 8.76
C PRO A 312 -21.48 17.27 8.09
N GLU A 313 -20.49 17.75 8.85
CA GLU A 313 -19.24 18.27 8.29
C GLU A 313 -18.41 17.21 7.55
N VAL A 314 -18.38 15.98 8.09
CA VAL A 314 -17.67 14.86 7.48
C VAL A 314 -18.43 14.38 6.25
N THR A 315 -19.76 14.35 6.32
CA THR A 315 -20.65 14.06 5.19
C THR A 315 -20.38 15.04 4.05
N GLU A 316 -20.37 16.35 4.33
CA GLU A 316 -20.14 17.36 3.31
C GLU A 316 -18.81 17.15 2.58
N LYS A 317 -17.72 16.96 3.33
CA LYS A 317 -16.38 16.75 2.76
C LYS A 317 -16.24 15.43 1.97
N THR A 318 -17.04 14.43 2.29
CA THR A 318 -16.89 13.06 1.75
C THR A 318 -17.89 12.77 0.64
N PHE A 319 -19.15 13.14 0.80
CA PHE A 319 -20.26 12.80 -0.11
C PHE A 319 -20.62 13.94 -1.09
N ASN A 320 -20.25 15.19 -0.76
CA ASN A 320 -20.58 16.38 -1.55
C ASN A 320 -19.34 17.01 -2.20
N ALA A 321 -18.41 16.18 -2.71
CA ALA A 321 -17.25 16.69 -3.40
C ALA A 321 -17.56 17.12 -4.85
N TYR A 322 -16.91 18.18 -5.30
CA TYR A 322 -17.04 18.70 -6.66
C TYR A 322 -15.65 18.77 -7.31
N LEU A 323 -15.58 18.41 -8.58
CA LEU A 323 -14.35 18.55 -9.35
C LEU A 323 -14.08 20.04 -9.60
N ALA A 324 -12.90 20.53 -9.23
CA ALA A 324 -12.56 21.96 -9.24
C ALA A 324 -12.47 22.56 -10.65
N ASP A 325 -12.10 21.76 -11.64
CA ASP A 325 -11.95 22.13 -13.05
C ASP A 325 -13.29 22.26 -13.80
N THR A 326 -14.25 21.40 -13.48
CA THR A 326 -15.52 21.26 -14.21
C THR A 326 -16.74 21.70 -13.41
N GLY A 327 -16.61 21.83 -12.09
CA GLY A 327 -17.76 22.00 -11.18
C GLY A 327 -18.69 20.78 -11.13
N SER A 328 -18.26 19.62 -11.65
CA SER A 328 -19.07 18.42 -11.70
C SER A 328 -19.17 17.77 -10.32
N GLY A 329 -20.38 17.45 -9.86
CA GLY A 329 -20.64 16.79 -8.59
C GLY A 329 -22.14 16.63 -8.31
N PRO A 330 -22.53 16.30 -7.07
CA PRO A 330 -21.65 15.85 -6.00
C PRO A 330 -21.07 14.45 -6.28
N TRP A 331 -19.87 14.19 -5.77
CA TRP A 331 -19.17 12.91 -5.80
C TRP A 331 -18.87 12.42 -4.39
N LEU A 332 -18.90 11.10 -4.20
CA LEU A 332 -18.31 10.43 -3.07
C LEU A 332 -16.80 10.29 -3.25
N ARG A 333 -16.03 10.85 -2.32
CA ARG A 333 -14.60 10.61 -2.15
C ARG A 333 -14.37 9.31 -1.39
N THR A 334 -13.90 8.28 -2.08
CA THR A 334 -13.73 6.95 -1.47
C THR A 334 -12.50 6.87 -0.56
N GLY A 335 -11.51 7.75 -0.77
CA GLY A 335 -10.19 7.65 -0.16
C GLY A 335 -9.34 6.48 -0.67
N ASP A 336 -9.83 5.71 -1.64
CA ASP A 336 -9.08 4.65 -2.31
C ASP A 336 -8.44 5.19 -3.59
N LEU A 337 -7.25 4.70 -3.91
CA LEU A 337 -6.44 5.10 -5.06
C LEU A 337 -6.56 4.06 -6.17
N GLY A 338 -6.60 4.52 -7.40
CA GLY A 338 -6.66 3.67 -8.57
C GLY A 338 -6.63 4.43 -9.89
N PHE A 339 -6.87 3.71 -10.96
CA PHE A 339 -6.95 4.24 -12.31
C PHE A 339 -7.89 3.39 -13.16
N ILE A 340 -8.34 3.93 -14.29
CA ILE A 340 -9.12 3.20 -15.28
C ILE A 340 -8.26 2.97 -16.51
N GLN A 341 -8.21 1.72 -16.98
CA GLN A 341 -7.57 1.37 -18.24
C GLN A 341 -8.45 0.36 -18.99
N ASP A 342 -8.70 0.60 -20.28
CA ASP A 342 -9.55 -0.25 -21.13
C ASP A 342 -10.95 -0.51 -20.56
N GLY A 343 -11.48 0.48 -19.80
CA GLY A 343 -12.77 0.40 -19.12
C GLY A 343 -12.77 -0.38 -17.80
N GLU A 344 -11.63 -0.91 -17.38
CA GLU A 344 -11.46 -1.64 -16.12
C GLU A 344 -10.85 -0.77 -15.03
N LEU A 345 -11.39 -0.87 -13.82
CA LEU A 345 -10.88 -0.20 -12.63
C LEU A 345 -9.76 -1.04 -11.98
N PHE A 346 -8.57 -0.46 -11.85
CA PHE A 346 -7.47 -1.04 -11.09
C PHE A 346 -7.28 -0.25 -9.80
N VAL A 347 -7.43 -0.93 -8.66
CA VAL A 347 -7.23 -0.33 -7.32
C VAL A 347 -5.77 -0.52 -6.93
N THR A 348 -5.07 0.57 -6.64
CA THR A 348 -3.65 0.56 -6.28
C THR A 348 -3.43 0.61 -4.77
N GLY A 349 -4.35 1.20 -4.00
CA GLY A 349 -4.24 1.25 -2.54
C GLY A 349 -5.22 2.22 -1.89
N ARG A 350 -4.89 2.67 -0.68
CA ARG A 350 -5.71 3.60 0.10
C ARG A 350 -4.91 4.84 0.46
N LEU A 351 -5.46 6.02 0.23
CA LEU A 351 -4.78 7.29 0.40
C LEU A 351 -4.21 7.48 1.82
N LYS A 352 -4.99 7.09 2.84
CA LYS A 352 -4.57 7.21 4.25
C LYS A 352 -3.55 6.17 4.70
N ASP A 353 -3.43 5.08 3.96
CA ASP A 353 -2.48 4.01 4.26
C ASP A 353 -1.17 4.20 3.47
N LEU A 354 -1.15 5.07 2.46
CA LEU A 354 0.00 5.29 1.60
C LEU A 354 1.23 5.72 2.41
N ILE A 355 2.32 4.95 2.29
CA ILE A 355 3.59 5.28 2.93
C ILE A 355 4.37 6.16 1.97
N ILE A 356 4.71 7.37 2.37
CA ILE A 356 5.50 8.31 1.57
C ILE A 356 6.86 8.47 2.24
N ILE A 357 7.91 7.94 1.60
CA ILE A 357 9.29 8.03 2.08
C ILE A 357 10.13 8.57 0.93
N ARG A 358 10.92 9.62 1.20
CA ARG A 358 11.78 10.29 0.21
C ARG A 358 11.03 10.71 -1.07
N GLY A 359 9.79 11.18 -0.92
CA GLY A 359 8.95 11.66 -2.03
C GLY A 359 8.40 10.58 -2.96
N ARG A 360 8.57 9.29 -2.63
CA ARG A 360 8.02 8.16 -3.38
C ARG A 360 6.87 7.51 -2.63
N ASN A 361 5.84 7.11 -3.38
CA ASN A 361 4.68 6.44 -2.84
C ASN A 361 4.93 4.94 -2.73
N HIS A 362 4.77 4.39 -1.54
CA HIS A 362 4.90 2.97 -1.27
C HIS A 362 3.59 2.43 -0.70
N TYR A 363 3.05 1.43 -1.39
CA TYR A 363 1.79 0.80 -1.03
C TYR A 363 2.03 -0.28 0.03
N PRO A 364 1.45 -0.16 1.26
CA PRO A 364 1.73 -1.09 2.35
C PRO A 364 1.49 -2.55 2.00
N GLN A 365 0.39 -2.84 1.28
CA GLN A 365 0.04 -4.20 0.88
C GLN A 365 1.09 -4.88 0.00
N ASP A 366 1.87 -4.10 -0.75
CA ASP A 366 2.92 -4.63 -1.60
C ASP A 366 4.13 -5.00 -0.74
N ILE A 367 4.59 -4.09 0.12
CA ILE A 367 5.73 -4.40 1.02
C ILE A 367 5.35 -5.50 2.04
N GLU A 368 4.09 -5.58 2.48
CA GLU A 368 3.56 -6.71 3.26
C GLU A 368 3.67 -8.05 2.50
N LEU A 369 3.38 -8.05 1.20
CA LEU A 369 3.47 -9.23 0.34
C LEU A 369 4.93 -9.68 0.14
N THR A 370 5.84 -8.74 -0.02
CA THR A 370 7.27 -9.03 -0.13
C THR A 370 7.82 -9.55 1.19
N ALA A 371 7.47 -8.90 2.30
CA ALA A 371 7.88 -9.33 3.64
C ALA A 371 7.36 -10.73 3.97
N GLU A 372 6.09 -11.07 3.69
CA GLU A 372 5.57 -12.40 4.03
C GLU A 372 6.17 -13.54 3.19
N LYS A 373 6.71 -13.22 2.00
CA LYS A 373 7.37 -14.19 1.11
C LYS A 373 8.87 -14.35 1.39
N SER A 374 9.47 -13.44 2.15
CA SER A 374 10.93 -13.43 2.33
C SER A 374 11.46 -14.63 3.13
N HIS A 375 10.62 -15.25 3.98
CA HIS A 375 11.08 -16.33 4.85
C HIS A 375 9.95 -17.32 5.20
N PRO A 376 10.19 -18.66 5.19
CA PRO A 376 9.17 -19.69 5.44
C PRO A 376 8.61 -19.70 6.87
N ALA A 377 9.28 -19.04 7.81
CA ALA A 377 8.76 -18.87 9.18
C ALA A 377 7.58 -17.89 9.24
N LEU A 378 7.41 -17.03 8.25
CA LEU A 378 6.42 -15.97 8.24
C LEU A 378 5.07 -16.51 7.75
N ARG A 379 3.99 -15.96 8.30
CA ARG A 379 2.64 -16.40 7.97
C ARG A 379 2.04 -15.51 6.86
N PRO A 380 1.61 -16.08 5.72
CA PRO A 380 1.02 -15.28 4.63
C PRO A 380 -0.33 -14.67 5.01
N ALA A 381 -0.57 -13.42 4.63
CA ALA A 381 -1.72 -12.57 4.94
C ALA A 381 -1.85 -12.16 6.42
N TYR A 382 -0.75 -12.18 7.18
CA TYR A 382 -0.70 -11.75 8.59
C TYR A 382 0.47 -10.77 8.85
N GLY A 383 0.62 -9.79 7.95
CA GLY A 383 1.58 -8.70 8.06
C GLY A 383 0.90 -7.34 8.04
N ALA A 384 1.57 -6.32 8.57
CA ALA A 384 1.24 -4.92 8.34
C ALA A 384 2.52 -4.09 8.14
N ALA A 385 2.51 -3.24 7.12
CA ALA A 385 3.50 -2.21 6.91
C ALA A 385 2.89 -0.84 7.20
N PHE A 386 3.64 0.03 7.86
CA PHE A 386 3.22 1.40 8.15
C PHE A 386 4.44 2.28 8.41
N SER A 387 4.28 3.59 8.28
CA SER A 387 5.33 4.54 8.61
C SER A 387 5.16 5.13 10.01
N VAL A 388 6.27 5.50 10.62
CA VAL A 388 6.34 6.24 11.88
C VAL A 388 7.36 7.36 11.75
N GLU A 389 7.09 8.47 12.41
CA GLU A 389 8.03 9.59 12.45
C GLU A 389 9.12 9.31 13.52
N VAL A 390 10.38 9.31 13.10
CA VAL A 390 11.57 9.15 13.95
C VAL A 390 12.58 10.20 13.54
N GLU A 391 13.07 10.99 14.49
CA GLU A 391 14.05 12.07 14.21
C GLU A 391 13.59 12.99 13.06
N GLN A 392 12.29 13.33 13.01
CA GLN A 392 11.65 14.15 11.97
C GLN A 392 11.64 13.55 10.54
N ALA A 393 11.91 12.26 10.41
CA ALA A 393 11.81 11.52 9.15
C ALA A 393 10.78 10.39 9.25
N GLU A 394 10.01 10.19 8.17
CA GLU A 394 9.14 9.02 8.03
C GLU A 394 9.97 7.75 7.80
N GLN A 395 9.76 6.76 8.66
CA GLN A 395 10.53 5.52 8.70
C GLN A 395 9.60 4.31 8.59
N LEU A 396 10.00 3.31 7.80
CA LEU A 396 9.19 2.12 7.55
C LEU A 396 9.26 1.11 8.71
N VAL A 397 8.11 0.68 9.21
CA VAL A 397 7.98 -0.41 10.19
C VAL A 397 7.17 -1.56 9.57
N ILE A 398 7.65 -2.78 9.81
CA ILE A 398 6.97 -4.00 9.40
C ILE A 398 6.67 -4.84 10.64
N VAL A 399 5.42 -5.24 10.80
CA VAL A 399 5.02 -6.28 11.77
C VAL A 399 4.57 -7.52 10.98
N GLN A 400 5.00 -8.71 11.41
CA GLN A 400 4.65 -9.96 10.74
C GLN A 400 4.41 -11.08 11.75
N GLU A 401 3.31 -11.83 11.63
CA GLU A 401 3.12 -13.03 12.45
C GLU A 401 4.05 -14.17 12.03
N VAL A 402 4.60 -14.85 13.04
CA VAL A 402 5.36 -16.08 12.87
C VAL A 402 4.45 -17.29 12.90
N SER A 403 4.70 -18.24 12.00
CA SER A 403 4.04 -19.54 11.93
C SER A 403 4.32 -20.37 13.19
N ARG A 404 3.28 -21.02 13.72
CA ARG A 404 3.36 -21.77 15.00
C ARG A 404 4.48 -22.81 15.05
N ASN A 405 4.80 -23.44 13.92
CA ASN A 405 5.82 -24.48 13.80
C ASN A 405 7.26 -23.93 13.89
N TYR A 406 7.43 -22.63 13.72
CA TYR A 406 8.73 -21.96 13.77
C TYR A 406 8.97 -21.26 15.11
N LEU A 407 7.93 -20.98 15.92
CA LEU A 407 8.07 -20.23 17.18
C LEU A 407 9.13 -20.76 18.15
N ARG A 408 9.35 -22.09 18.23
CA ARG A 408 10.34 -22.68 19.15
C ARG A 408 11.77 -22.69 18.63
N LYS A 409 11.95 -22.50 17.32
CA LYS A 409 13.22 -22.56 16.60
C LYS A 409 13.45 -21.29 15.79
N LEU A 410 12.82 -20.20 16.20
CA LEU A 410 12.84 -18.95 15.46
C LEU A 410 14.21 -18.32 15.63
N ASP A 411 14.97 -18.27 14.54
CA ASP A 411 16.11 -17.37 14.42
C ASP A 411 15.57 -15.98 14.05
N VAL A 412 15.61 -15.06 15.01
CA VAL A 412 15.06 -13.72 14.84
C VAL A 412 15.89 -12.92 13.83
N ASP A 413 17.21 -13.05 13.89
CA ASP A 413 18.13 -12.27 13.07
C ASP A 413 18.02 -12.73 11.61
N GLU A 414 18.01 -14.05 11.35
CA GLU A 414 17.81 -14.62 10.01
C GLU A 414 16.51 -14.08 9.36
N VAL A 415 15.40 -14.12 10.10
CA VAL A 415 14.09 -13.70 9.57
C VAL A 415 14.02 -12.19 9.35
N VAL A 416 14.58 -11.40 10.28
CA VAL A 416 14.63 -9.94 10.16
C VAL A 416 15.49 -9.54 8.96
N GLU A 417 16.65 -10.18 8.78
CA GLU A 417 17.53 -9.92 7.64
C GLU A 417 16.85 -10.29 6.32
N ALA A 418 16.15 -11.42 6.26
CA ALA A 418 15.40 -11.80 5.07
C ALA A 418 14.33 -10.76 4.70
N ILE A 419 13.56 -10.24 5.67
CA ILE A 419 12.59 -9.17 5.45
C ILE A 419 13.28 -7.90 4.92
N ARG A 420 14.35 -7.45 5.59
CA ARG A 420 15.07 -6.22 5.22
C ARG A 420 15.66 -6.32 3.82
N SER A 421 16.30 -7.45 3.51
CA SER A 421 16.94 -7.67 2.20
C SER A 421 15.89 -7.69 1.09
N ALA A 422 14.80 -8.44 1.26
CA ALA A 422 13.73 -8.50 0.25
C ALA A 422 13.08 -7.12 0.00
N VAL A 423 12.79 -6.36 1.07
CA VAL A 423 12.17 -5.03 0.93
C VAL A 423 13.15 -4.01 0.34
N SER A 424 14.42 -4.05 0.72
CA SER A 424 15.45 -3.17 0.15
C SER A 424 15.66 -3.45 -1.34
N GLN A 425 15.75 -4.73 -1.73
CA GLN A 425 15.93 -5.13 -3.12
C GLN A 425 14.76 -4.70 -4.02
N GLU A 426 13.52 -4.83 -3.53
CA GLU A 426 12.34 -4.57 -4.36
C GLU A 426 11.88 -3.10 -4.35
N TYR A 427 11.98 -2.42 -3.21
CA TYR A 427 11.45 -1.07 -3.01
C TYR A 427 12.52 0.00 -2.81
N GLN A 428 13.80 -0.40 -2.69
CA GLN A 428 14.91 0.51 -2.33
C GLN A 428 14.62 1.24 -1.01
N LEU A 429 13.95 0.55 -0.08
CA LEU A 429 13.55 1.07 1.22
C LEU A 429 14.31 0.40 2.36
N GLN A 430 14.73 1.22 3.32
CA GLN A 430 15.25 0.75 4.58
C GLN A 430 14.11 0.48 5.57
N VAL A 431 14.08 -0.72 6.15
CA VAL A 431 13.13 -1.06 7.21
C VAL A 431 13.72 -0.65 8.55
N TYR A 432 13.17 0.40 9.15
CA TYR A 432 13.59 0.91 10.46
C TYR A 432 13.38 -0.12 11.57
N ALA A 433 12.19 -0.72 11.63
CA ALA A 433 11.86 -1.72 12.62
C ALA A 433 11.11 -2.92 12.02
N VAL A 434 11.50 -4.11 12.46
CA VAL A 434 10.80 -5.37 12.17
C VAL A 434 10.34 -5.99 13.49
N LEU A 435 9.04 -6.29 13.59
CA LEU A 435 8.44 -6.95 14.75
C LEU A 435 7.85 -8.29 14.32
N LEU A 436 8.38 -9.37 14.87
CA LEU A 436 7.87 -10.71 14.71
C LEU A 436 6.85 -10.97 15.82
N LEU A 437 5.59 -11.20 15.44
CA LEU A 437 4.48 -11.38 16.37
C LEU A 437 4.20 -12.86 16.63
N LYS A 438 3.68 -13.14 17.83
CA LYS A 438 3.15 -14.47 18.17
C LYS A 438 2.03 -14.85 17.19
N THR A 439 1.85 -16.15 16.94
CA THR A 439 0.75 -16.62 16.09
C THR A 439 -0.62 -16.22 16.67
N ASN A 440 -1.52 -15.70 15.82
CA ASN A 440 -2.87 -15.25 16.17
C ASN A 440 -2.92 -14.05 17.15
N SER A 441 -1.94 -13.16 17.11
CA SER A 441 -1.93 -11.93 17.92
C SER A 441 -1.94 -10.63 17.12
N ILE A 442 -1.87 -10.67 15.79
CA ILE A 442 -1.97 -9.44 14.98
C ILE A 442 -3.39 -8.86 15.07
N PRO A 443 -3.55 -7.55 15.34
CA PRO A 443 -4.85 -6.89 15.35
C PRO A 443 -5.62 -7.07 14.04
N LYS A 444 -6.88 -7.53 14.16
CA LYS A 444 -7.77 -7.78 13.02
C LYS A 444 -9.17 -7.23 13.27
N THR A 445 -9.85 -6.87 12.18
CA THR A 445 -11.29 -6.56 12.21
C THR A 445 -12.11 -7.81 12.51
N SER A 446 -13.40 -7.64 12.83
CA SER A 446 -14.35 -8.75 12.94
C SER A 446 -14.52 -9.56 11.63
N SER A 447 -14.20 -8.96 10.48
CA SER A 447 -14.14 -9.62 9.17
C SER A 447 -12.81 -10.33 8.87
N GLY A 448 -11.82 -10.24 9.77
CA GLY A 448 -10.52 -10.93 9.65
C GLY A 448 -9.40 -10.14 8.96
N LYS A 449 -9.67 -8.89 8.54
CA LYS A 449 -8.70 -7.99 7.88
C LYS A 449 -7.69 -7.45 8.88
N VAL A 450 -6.42 -7.32 8.49
CA VAL A 450 -5.38 -6.74 9.36
C VAL A 450 -5.67 -5.25 9.59
N GLN A 451 -5.54 -4.79 10.84
CA GLN A 451 -5.72 -3.39 11.21
C GLN A 451 -4.36 -2.69 11.31
N ARG A 452 -3.88 -2.08 10.21
CA ARG A 452 -2.58 -1.37 10.15
C ARG A 452 -2.44 -0.29 11.21
N HIS A 453 -3.45 0.57 11.36
CA HIS A 453 -3.42 1.64 12.38
C HIS A 453 -3.35 1.08 13.82
N ALA A 454 -4.02 -0.04 14.10
CA ALA A 454 -3.91 -0.69 15.40
C ALA A 454 -2.52 -1.32 15.60
N CYS A 455 -1.90 -1.85 14.54
CA CYS A 455 -0.52 -2.29 14.56
C CYS A 455 0.45 -1.12 14.82
N ARG A 456 0.27 0.02 14.14
CA ARG A 456 1.05 1.24 14.37
C ARG A 456 0.92 1.76 15.79
N ALA A 457 -0.32 1.88 16.28
CA ALA A 457 -0.58 2.29 17.65
C ALA A 457 0.03 1.31 18.67
N GLY A 458 -0.08 0.00 18.40
CA GLY A 458 0.51 -1.03 19.25
C GLY A 458 2.04 -1.03 19.23
N PHE A 459 2.66 -0.68 18.11
CA PHE A 459 4.11 -0.48 18.02
C PHE A 459 4.55 0.75 18.84
N LEU A 460 3.89 1.89 18.65
CA LEU A 460 4.21 3.13 19.38
C LEU A 460 4.03 2.99 20.90
N ASN A 461 2.99 2.26 21.30
CA ASN A 461 2.65 2.04 22.71
C ASN A 461 3.26 0.76 23.30
N ASN A 462 4.05 0.00 22.53
CA ASN A 462 4.64 -1.29 22.90
C ASN A 462 3.62 -2.32 23.47
N THR A 463 2.43 -2.42 22.88
CA THR A 463 1.37 -3.33 23.33
C THR A 463 1.23 -4.61 22.48
N LEU A 464 2.00 -4.73 21.40
CA LEU A 464 1.99 -5.92 20.53
C LEU A 464 2.63 -7.14 21.23
N THR A 465 2.11 -8.33 20.93
CA THR A 465 2.70 -9.59 21.45
C THR A 465 3.88 -10.03 20.58
N VAL A 466 5.05 -9.48 20.88
CA VAL A 466 6.29 -9.69 20.14
C VAL A 466 7.01 -10.97 20.59
N VAL A 467 7.49 -11.76 19.65
CA VAL A 467 8.36 -12.94 19.87
C VAL A 467 9.80 -12.72 19.39
N GLY A 468 10.03 -11.68 18.58
CA GLY A 468 11.35 -11.20 18.16
C GLY A 468 11.21 -9.81 17.55
N GLN A 469 12.19 -8.94 17.72
CA GLN A 469 12.19 -7.63 17.07
C GLN A 469 13.60 -7.15 16.80
N SER A 470 13.73 -6.28 15.81
CA SER A 470 14.94 -5.54 15.52
C SER A 470 14.57 -4.12 15.15
N ARG A 471 15.22 -3.14 15.79
CA ARG A 471 15.09 -1.72 15.48
C ARG A 471 16.48 -1.17 15.21
N LEU A 472 16.63 -0.42 14.12
CA LEU A 472 17.86 0.31 13.87
C LEU A 472 18.08 1.34 15.01
N GLY A 473 19.28 1.35 15.58
CA GLY A 473 19.65 2.23 16.69
C GLY A 473 19.42 1.70 18.11
N GLN A 474 18.93 0.46 18.32
CA GLN A 474 18.85 -0.17 19.65
C GLN A 474 19.73 -1.43 19.77
N HIS A 475 21.04 -1.23 19.97
CA HIS A 475 21.88 -2.17 20.72
C HIS A 475 22.38 -1.45 21.98
N PRO A 476 22.29 -2.04 23.19
CA PRO A 476 22.90 -1.46 24.38
C PRO A 476 24.41 -1.64 24.27
N THR A 477 25.09 -0.67 23.67
CA THR A 477 26.55 -0.63 23.72
C THR A 477 26.95 0.78 24.11
N ILE A 478 27.61 0.84 25.26
CA ILE A 478 28.28 1.98 25.89
C ILE A 478 28.65 3.02 24.83
N ALA A 479 28.08 4.21 24.93
CA ALA A 479 28.45 5.34 24.10
C ALA A 479 29.98 5.48 24.14
N PRO A 480 30.69 5.38 23.01
CA PRO A 480 31.98 6.01 22.93
C PRO A 480 31.69 7.50 23.05
N THR A 481 32.11 8.10 24.17
CA THR A 481 32.33 9.53 24.27
C THR A 481 32.95 10.01 22.97
N LYS A 482 32.39 11.08 22.37
CA LYS A 482 33.01 11.83 21.27
C LYS A 482 34.53 11.88 21.52
N PRO A 483 35.37 11.18 20.73
CA PRO A 483 36.75 11.60 20.64
C PRO A 483 36.69 12.97 19.97
N GLU A 484 37.40 13.95 20.53
CA GLU A 484 37.78 15.14 19.78
C GLU A 484 38.29 14.72 18.41
N LYS A 485 37.97 15.50 17.37
CA LYS A 485 38.52 15.33 16.02
C LYS A 485 40.01 15.02 16.16
N GLU A 486 40.40 13.76 15.98
CA GLU A 486 41.82 13.43 15.93
C GLU A 486 42.39 14.28 14.78
N PRO A 487 43.50 15.01 15.02
CA PRO A 487 44.14 15.76 13.96
C PRO A 487 44.57 14.74 12.91
N THR A 488 43.90 14.77 11.76
CA THR A 488 44.28 14.01 10.57
C THR A 488 45.66 14.49 10.14
N THR A 489 46.68 13.82 10.68
CA THR A 489 48.03 13.83 10.15
C THR A 489 48.01 13.01 8.87
N ASN A 490 47.37 13.54 7.82
CA ASN A 490 47.51 12.96 6.49
C ASN A 490 48.90 13.33 5.96
N THR A 491 49.78 12.35 6.09
CA THR A 491 51.02 12.25 5.33
C THR A 491 50.61 12.07 3.87
N ILE A 492 50.82 13.10 3.07
CA ILE A 492 50.71 13.07 1.62
C ILE A 492 51.64 11.96 1.11
N GLY A 493 51.10 10.96 0.39
CA GLY A 493 51.87 10.12 -0.55
C GLY A 493 52.21 8.66 -0.20
N LYS A 494 51.37 7.89 0.55
CA LYS A 494 51.55 6.42 0.62
C LYS A 494 50.33 5.65 0.15
N ALA A 495 50.57 4.62 -0.66
CA ALA A 495 49.56 3.69 -1.15
C ALA A 495 48.78 3.10 0.03
N GLN A 496 47.47 3.32 0.05
CA GLN A 496 46.61 2.80 1.11
C GLN A 496 46.43 1.30 0.93
N THR A 497 46.62 0.53 2.00
CA THR A 497 46.39 -0.91 1.94
C THR A 497 44.90 -1.21 1.96
N ARG A 498 44.49 -2.34 1.36
CA ARG A 498 43.11 -2.84 1.43
C ARG A 498 42.59 -2.87 2.88
N HIS A 499 43.45 -3.23 3.83
CA HIS A 499 43.09 -3.28 5.25
C HIS A 499 42.81 -1.88 5.84
N THR A 500 43.60 -0.87 5.48
CA THR A 500 43.39 0.52 5.92
C THR A 500 42.08 1.08 5.36
N LEU A 501 41.80 0.82 4.08
CA LEU A 501 40.57 1.23 3.40
C LEU A 501 39.34 0.55 4.03
N GLN A 502 39.40 -0.78 4.23
CA GLN A 502 38.33 -1.51 4.91
C GLN A 502 38.05 -0.96 6.31
N LYS A 503 39.11 -0.70 7.09
CA LYS A 503 38.97 -0.14 8.44
C LYS A 503 38.35 1.25 8.44
N TRP A 504 38.73 2.09 7.48
CA TRP A 504 38.15 3.42 7.32
C TRP A 504 36.67 3.33 6.97
N ILE A 505 36.29 2.53 5.98
CA ILE A 505 34.89 2.40 5.54
C ILE A 505 34.03 1.77 6.65
N VAL A 506 34.56 0.80 7.40
CA VAL A 506 33.88 0.22 8.58
C VAL A 506 33.63 1.29 9.64
N ASN A 507 34.63 2.14 9.94
CA ASN A 507 34.47 3.21 10.92
C ASN A 507 33.50 4.30 10.45
N TRP A 508 33.53 4.63 9.16
CA TRP A 508 32.60 5.55 8.53
C TRP A 508 31.17 5.03 8.62
N LEU A 509 30.94 3.77 8.24
CA LEU A 509 29.65 3.11 8.37
C LEU A 509 29.19 3.05 9.83
N ALA A 510 30.08 2.71 10.76
CA ALA A 510 29.75 2.65 12.18
C ALA A 510 29.26 4.01 12.71
N ARG A 511 29.91 5.10 12.27
CA ARG A 511 29.51 6.48 12.59
C ARG A 511 28.14 6.80 12.01
N GLU A 512 27.93 6.48 10.74
CA GLU A 512 26.72 6.88 10.00
C GLU A 512 25.50 6.06 10.40
N THR A 513 25.66 4.75 10.51
CA THR A 513 24.55 3.83 10.81
C THR A 513 24.34 3.61 12.31
N LYS A 514 25.16 4.26 13.16
CA LYS A 514 25.20 4.07 14.62
C LYS A 514 25.35 2.59 15.03
N LEU A 515 26.00 1.78 14.18
CA LEU A 515 26.26 0.35 14.46
C LEU A 515 27.65 0.15 15.07
N PRO A 516 27.85 -0.85 15.96
CA PRO A 516 29.18 -1.20 16.42
C PRO A 516 30.10 -1.59 15.25
N ALA A 517 31.33 -1.07 15.20
CA ALA A 517 32.29 -1.42 14.14
C ALA A 517 32.52 -2.95 14.03
N GLY A 518 32.44 -3.67 15.15
CA GLY A 518 32.56 -5.13 15.18
C GLY A 518 31.37 -5.92 14.63
N SER A 519 30.20 -5.29 14.42
CA SER A 519 29.02 -5.93 13.80
C SER A 519 28.92 -5.68 12.29
N ILE A 520 29.88 -4.94 11.71
CA ILE A 520 29.90 -4.62 10.28
C ILE A 520 30.69 -5.71 9.55
N ASN A 521 29.99 -6.46 8.73
CA ASN A 521 30.50 -7.49 7.83
C ASN A 521 30.94 -6.86 6.51
N ILE A 522 32.23 -6.97 6.20
CA ILE A 522 32.85 -6.38 5.02
C ILE A 522 32.30 -6.90 3.67
N SER A 523 31.67 -8.07 3.69
CA SER A 523 31.11 -8.74 2.51
C SER A 523 29.64 -8.36 2.27
N LYS A 524 28.99 -7.75 3.27
CA LYS A 524 27.57 -7.36 3.23
C LYS A 524 27.39 -6.06 2.42
N SER A 525 26.26 -5.94 1.72
CA SER A 525 26.01 -4.80 0.84
C SER A 525 25.85 -3.50 1.64
N PHE A 526 26.32 -2.39 1.10
CA PHE A 526 26.08 -1.06 1.66
C PHE A 526 24.57 -0.77 1.84
N ALA A 527 23.74 -1.24 0.91
CA ALA A 527 22.28 -1.09 0.99
C ALA A 527 21.67 -1.81 2.20
N ASP A 528 22.26 -2.92 2.66
CA ASP A 528 21.77 -3.63 3.84
C ASP A 528 22.10 -2.90 5.15
N TYR A 529 23.08 -2.00 5.11
CA TYR A 529 23.41 -1.07 6.19
C TYR A 529 22.58 0.21 6.16
N GLY A 530 21.78 0.41 5.11
CA GLY A 530 20.91 1.56 4.97
C GLY A 530 21.47 2.70 4.13
N LEU A 531 22.58 2.49 3.40
CA LEU A 531 23.09 3.51 2.49
C LEU A 531 22.11 3.68 1.32
N ASP A 532 21.64 4.91 1.15
CA ASP A 532 20.82 5.39 0.04
C ASP A 532 21.66 6.20 -0.95
N SER A 533 21.01 6.82 -1.94
CA SER A 533 21.71 7.63 -2.95
C SER A 533 22.39 8.88 -2.40
N VAL A 534 21.96 9.40 -1.25
CA VAL A 534 22.56 10.59 -0.63
C VAL A 534 23.77 10.18 0.20
N THR A 535 23.58 9.21 1.10
CA THR A 535 24.66 8.67 1.95
C THR A 535 25.74 7.93 1.13
N ALA A 536 25.40 7.36 -0.03
CA ALA A 536 26.39 6.83 -0.97
C ALA A 536 27.29 7.91 -1.58
N VAL A 537 26.74 9.10 -1.85
CA VAL A 537 27.50 10.25 -2.35
C VAL A 537 28.35 10.84 -1.23
N GLU A 538 27.81 10.95 -0.01
CA GLU A 538 28.57 11.39 1.17
C GLU A 538 29.75 10.45 1.49
N LEU A 539 29.57 9.13 1.33
CA LEU A 539 30.66 8.16 1.44
C LEU A 539 31.76 8.43 0.40
N ALA A 540 31.38 8.74 -0.85
CA ALA A 540 32.33 9.03 -1.92
C ALA A 540 33.07 10.36 -1.65
N ASP A 541 32.37 11.40 -1.22
CA ASP A 541 32.93 12.71 -0.89
C ASP A 541 33.91 12.63 0.30
N ASP A 542 33.52 11.96 1.39
CA ASP A 542 34.40 11.78 2.56
C ASP A 542 35.64 10.92 2.24
N LEU A 543 35.49 9.92 1.35
CA LEU A 543 36.63 9.12 0.85
C LEU A 543 37.54 9.94 -0.06
N GLU A 544 36.98 10.79 -0.93
CA GLU A 544 37.73 11.71 -1.79
C GLU A 544 38.55 12.70 -0.96
N GLU A 545 37.93 13.32 0.05
CA GLU A 545 38.62 14.23 0.97
C GLU A 545 39.73 13.50 1.73
N TRP A 546 39.47 12.29 2.22
CA TRP A 546 40.45 11.53 2.99
C TRP A 546 41.62 11.01 2.14
N LEU A 547 41.36 10.61 0.90
CA LEU A 547 42.37 10.07 -0.02
C LEU A 547 43.08 11.16 -0.84
N GLY A 548 42.48 12.34 -0.96
CA GLY A 548 42.98 13.44 -1.79
C GLY A 548 42.97 13.15 -3.29
N VAL A 549 42.09 12.24 -3.75
CA VAL A 549 41.94 11.87 -5.16
C VAL A 549 40.47 11.95 -5.58
N PRO A 550 40.16 12.43 -6.80
CA PRO A 550 38.78 12.54 -7.26
C PRO A 550 38.14 11.15 -7.39
N LEU A 551 36.95 10.97 -6.83
CA LEU A 551 36.19 9.74 -6.83
C LEU A 551 34.83 9.93 -7.52
N SER A 552 34.32 8.88 -8.17
CA SER A 552 32.98 8.94 -8.75
C SER A 552 31.93 8.89 -7.64
N PRO A 553 30.88 9.73 -7.68
CA PRO A 553 29.74 9.66 -6.77
C PRO A 553 29.00 8.30 -6.80
N THR A 554 29.25 7.49 -7.84
CA THR A 554 28.65 6.14 -8.02
C THR A 554 29.43 5.01 -7.36
N LEU A 555 30.57 5.26 -6.69
CA LEU A 555 31.47 4.19 -6.22
C LEU A 555 30.77 3.11 -5.37
N ALA A 556 29.86 3.51 -4.49
CA ALA A 556 29.14 2.57 -3.61
C ALA A 556 28.16 1.67 -4.37
N TYR A 557 27.79 2.02 -5.62
CA TYR A 557 26.97 1.20 -6.50
C TYR A 557 27.83 0.28 -7.38
N ASP A 558 28.92 0.82 -7.92
CA ASP A 558 29.86 0.07 -8.76
C ASP A 558 30.59 -1.01 -7.95
N TYR A 559 30.79 -0.75 -6.65
CA TYR A 559 31.41 -1.66 -5.68
C TYR A 559 30.50 -1.79 -4.45
N PRO A 560 29.53 -2.73 -4.46
CA PRO A 560 28.38 -2.70 -3.56
C PRO A 560 28.68 -3.11 -2.11
N ASN A 561 29.92 -3.41 -1.75
CA ASN A 561 30.31 -3.75 -0.38
C ASN A 561 31.71 -3.25 -0.03
N ILE A 562 32.04 -3.24 1.26
CA ILE A 562 33.33 -2.74 1.78
C ILE A 562 34.50 -3.50 1.16
N GLU A 563 34.34 -4.81 0.97
CA GLU A 563 35.39 -5.67 0.43
C GLU A 563 35.79 -5.30 -1.00
N SER A 564 34.80 -5.14 -1.88
CA SER A 564 34.98 -4.78 -3.29
C SER A 564 35.44 -3.33 -3.45
N LEU A 565 34.88 -2.41 -2.68
CA LEU A 565 35.24 -0.99 -2.70
C LEU A 565 36.69 -0.77 -2.27
N ALA A 566 37.10 -1.38 -1.15
CA ALA A 566 38.47 -1.29 -0.67
C ALA A 566 39.47 -1.98 -1.61
N GLN A 567 39.05 -3.03 -2.31
CA GLN A 567 39.90 -3.69 -3.30
C GLN A 567 40.14 -2.80 -4.53
N TYR A 568 39.08 -2.15 -5.04
CA TYR A 568 39.19 -1.21 -6.15
C TYR A 568 40.10 -0.02 -5.81
N LEU A 569 39.84 0.64 -4.68
CA LEU A 569 40.61 1.82 -4.24
C LEU A 569 42.09 1.48 -4.00
N ALA A 570 42.40 0.29 -3.48
CA ALA A 570 43.78 -0.16 -3.31
C ALA A 570 44.51 -0.34 -4.66
N GLN A 571 43.81 -0.81 -5.70
CA GLN A 571 44.38 -1.00 -7.03
C GLN A 571 44.60 0.34 -7.75
N GLU A 572 43.67 1.29 -7.63
CA GLU A 572 43.82 2.63 -8.22
C GLU A 572 44.93 3.44 -7.54
N SER A 573 45.06 3.33 -6.21
CA SER A 573 46.14 3.97 -5.45
C SER A 573 47.54 3.48 -5.89
N GLN A 574 47.66 2.22 -6.32
CA GLN A 574 48.92 1.67 -6.85
C GLN A 574 49.24 2.14 -8.27
N LYS A 575 48.22 2.42 -9.11
CA LYS A 575 48.41 2.95 -10.46
C LYS A 575 48.87 4.41 -10.45
N SER A 576 48.28 5.25 -9.59
CA SER A 576 48.62 6.69 -9.50
C SER A 576 50.06 6.96 -9.04
N ASN A 577 50.65 6.07 -8.24
CA ASN A 577 52.05 6.20 -7.79
C ASN A 577 53.10 5.90 -8.87
N SER A 578 52.71 5.39 -10.04
CA SER A 578 53.64 5.09 -11.14
C SER A 578 53.85 6.25 -12.13
N ASN A 579 53.10 7.35 -12.01
CA ASN A 579 53.04 8.45 -13.00
C ASN A 579 53.48 9.84 -12.48
N GLN A 580 54.11 9.96 -11.30
CA GLN A 580 54.57 11.26 -10.78
C GLN A 580 56.10 11.47 -10.92
N GLU A 581 56.55 11.92 -12.09
CA GLU A 581 57.76 12.76 -12.24
C GLU A 581 57.44 13.96 -13.15
N ASP A 582 57.85 15.15 -12.68
CA ASP A 582 57.93 16.48 -13.31
C ASP A 582 56.67 17.27 -13.75
N SER A 583 56.33 18.32 -12.98
CA SER A 583 56.47 19.75 -13.40
C SER A 583 55.78 20.72 -12.41
N PRO A 584 56.38 21.87 -12.04
CA PRO A 584 55.84 22.79 -11.03
C PRO A 584 54.79 23.76 -11.60
N ARG A 585 53.63 23.88 -10.92
CA ARG A 585 52.57 24.85 -11.25
C ARG A 585 52.92 26.28 -10.80
N LYS A 586 52.86 27.23 -11.74
CA LYS A 586 52.88 28.68 -11.50
C LYS A 586 51.63 29.13 -10.74
N ILE A 587 51.81 30.05 -9.79
CA ILE A 587 50.73 30.78 -9.11
C ILE A 587 50.54 32.12 -9.83
N GLU A 588 49.35 32.35 -10.37
CA GLU A 588 48.88 33.67 -10.85
C GLU A 588 47.66 34.12 -10.03
N PRO A 589 47.41 35.44 -9.90
CA PRO A 589 46.54 36.02 -8.87
C PRO A 589 45.04 35.78 -9.14
N ARG A 590 44.28 35.53 -8.07
CA ARG A 590 42.82 35.32 -8.05
C ARG A 590 42.05 36.51 -8.62
N VAL A 591 41.61 36.40 -9.87
CA VAL A 591 40.30 36.89 -10.29
C VAL A 591 39.30 35.81 -9.87
N LEU A 592 38.17 36.18 -9.26
CA LEU A 592 37.06 35.23 -9.02
C LEU A 592 36.53 34.79 -10.39
N SER A 593 37.10 33.72 -10.93
CA SER A 593 36.57 33.06 -12.13
C SER A 593 35.28 32.36 -11.74
N ALA A 594 34.20 32.61 -12.49
CA ALA A 594 32.99 31.80 -12.40
C ALA A 594 33.36 30.30 -12.52
N GLY A 595 32.74 29.43 -11.72
CA GLY A 595 32.97 27.99 -11.82
C GLY A 595 32.76 27.49 -13.25
N THR A 596 33.48 26.43 -13.63
CA THR A 596 33.50 25.88 -15.00
C THR A 596 32.09 25.63 -15.56
N GLU A 597 31.13 25.28 -14.71
CA GLU A 597 29.72 25.09 -15.04
C GLU A 597 28.98 26.39 -15.35
N MET A 598 29.22 27.46 -14.58
CA MET A 598 28.66 28.79 -14.87
C MET A 598 29.22 29.35 -16.18
N GLN A 599 30.50 29.10 -16.45
CA GLN A 599 31.13 29.53 -17.70
C GLN A 599 30.55 28.78 -18.91
N GLN A 600 30.30 27.47 -18.79
CA GLN A 600 29.62 26.68 -19.82
C GLN A 600 28.17 27.12 -20.05
N LEU A 601 27.41 27.41 -18.99
CA LEU A 601 26.04 27.93 -19.09
C LEU A 601 26.01 29.32 -19.75
N TRP A 602 26.98 30.17 -19.41
CA TRP A 602 27.10 31.51 -20.00
C TRP A 602 27.48 31.44 -21.49
N GLU A 603 28.44 30.58 -21.86
CA GLU A 603 28.83 30.33 -23.25
C GLU A 603 27.69 29.71 -24.06
N ALA A 604 26.96 28.74 -23.50
CA ALA A 604 25.81 28.12 -24.16
C ALA A 604 24.64 29.11 -24.37
N GLN A 605 24.43 30.03 -23.43
CA GLN A 605 23.44 31.10 -23.57
C GLN A 605 23.86 32.12 -24.65
N PHE A 606 25.15 32.43 -24.76
CA PHE A 606 25.67 33.35 -25.80
C PHE A 606 25.70 32.72 -27.21
N GLN A 607 26.00 31.42 -27.31
CA GLN A 607 26.04 30.72 -28.60
C GLN A 607 24.63 30.50 -29.20
N ASN A 608 23.58 30.48 -28.38
CA ASN A 608 22.19 30.28 -28.80
C ASN A 608 21.35 31.57 -28.90
N LEU A 609 21.98 32.75 -28.83
CA LEU A 609 21.31 34.03 -29.11
C LEU A 609 21.05 34.18 -30.61
N ASP A 610 20.02 33.50 -31.10
CA ASP A 610 19.46 33.75 -32.41
C ASP A 610 18.90 35.19 -32.44
N ARG A 611 19.31 35.98 -33.43
CA ARG A 611 19.21 37.45 -33.47
C ARG A 611 17.78 38.05 -33.46
N PHE A 612 16.73 37.28 -33.18
CA PHE A 612 15.35 37.74 -33.26
C PHE A 612 14.40 37.34 -32.12
N THR A 613 14.88 36.67 -31.06
CA THR A 613 14.03 36.38 -29.89
C THR A 613 14.78 36.68 -28.59
N SER A 614 14.35 37.71 -27.88
CA SER A 614 14.85 38.15 -26.57
C SER A 614 14.51 37.20 -25.41
N THR A 615 14.39 35.90 -25.66
CA THR A 615 14.03 34.90 -24.65
C THR A 615 15.28 34.13 -24.19
N PRO A 616 15.69 34.25 -22.92
CA PRO A 616 16.83 33.48 -22.39
C PRO A 616 16.50 31.97 -22.39
N PHE A 617 17.42 31.15 -22.92
CA PHE A 617 17.27 29.70 -23.09
C PHE A 617 17.22 28.95 -21.74
N TYR A 618 17.89 29.48 -20.71
CA TYR A 618 17.88 28.93 -19.35
C TYR A 618 16.94 29.73 -18.43
N ARG A 619 15.63 29.57 -18.64
CA ARG A 619 14.62 30.04 -17.67
C ARG A 619 14.14 28.84 -16.86
N SER A 620 14.25 28.90 -15.54
CA SER A 620 13.66 27.92 -14.63
C SER A 620 12.39 28.54 -14.03
N PRO A 621 11.22 28.44 -14.70
CA PRO A 621 9.99 29.00 -14.16
C PRO A 621 9.61 28.24 -12.89
N VAL A 622 9.44 28.99 -11.80
CA VAL A 622 8.88 28.47 -10.54
C VAL A 622 7.50 29.09 -10.38
N THR A 623 6.48 28.24 -10.22
CA THR A 623 5.11 28.69 -9.94
C THR A 623 4.71 28.17 -8.57
N VAL A 624 4.29 29.08 -7.70
CA VAL A 624 3.83 28.76 -6.34
C VAL A 624 2.36 29.18 -6.24
N GLN A 625 1.49 28.25 -5.86
CA GLN A 625 0.07 28.53 -5.66
C GLN A 625 -0.17 28.86 -4.18
N SER A 626 -0.48 30.12 -3.87
CA SER A 626 -0.82 30.56 -2.52
C SER A 626 -2.21 30.08 -2.10
N ILE A 627 -2.35 29.62 -0.85
CA ILE A 627 -3.60 29.11 -0.26
C ILE A 627 -4.27 30.19 0.62
N SER A 628 -3.65 31.37 0.80
CA SER A 628 -4.20 32.48 1.58
C SER A 628 -4.74 33.61 0.69
N SER A 629 -5.77 34.31 1.16
CA SER A 629 -6.30 35.55 0.59
C SER A 629 -5.38 36.77 0.81
N SER A 630 -4.06 36.57 0.78
CA SER A 630 -3.08 37.64 0.83
C SER A 630 -3.04 38.31 -0.55
N GLY A 631 -3.31 39.61 -0.59
CA GLY A 631 -3.37 40.37 -1.84
C GLY A 631 -2.02 40.43 -2.54
N ASP A 632 -2.03 40.62 -3.86
CA ASP A 632 -0.83 40.66 -4.74
C ASP A 632 0.31 41.55 -4.19
N GLN A 633 -0.02 42.62 -3.45
CA GLN A 633 0.96 43.52 -2.82
C GLN A 633 1.88 42.86 -1.78
N GLU A 634 1.41 41.86 -1.04
CA GLU A 634 2.21 41.18 0.00
C GLU A 634 3.20 40.19 -0.63
N VAL A 635 2.82 39.56 -1.74
CA VAL A 635 3.70 38.71 -2.55
C VAL A 635 4.78 39.55 -3.23
N ASP A 636 4.42 40.70 -3.81
CA ASP A 636 5.38 41.61 -4.42
C ASP A 636 6.40 42.15 -3.39
N GLN A 637 5.95 42.44 -2.17
CA GLN A 637 6.83 42.88 -1.09
C GLN A 637 7.82 41.77 -0.66
N LEU A 638 7.36 40.53 -0.52
CA LEU A 638 8.22 39.39 -0.20
C LEU A 638 9.24 39.08 -1.32
N LEU A 639 8.84 39.23 -2.59
CA LEU A 639 9.75 39.08 -3.72
C LEU A 639 10.83 40.18 -3.71
N ALA A 640 10.46 41.42 -3.41
CA ALA A 640 11.42 42.51 -3.27
C ALA A 640 12.38 42.30 -2.08
N GLU A 641 11.92 41.72 -0.97
CA GLU A 641 12.77 41.34 0.16
C GLU A 641 13.75 40.22 -0.20
N LEU A 642 13.31 39.22 -0.99
CA LEU A 642 14.16 38.14 -1.48
C LEU A 642 15.27 38.64 -2.42
N GLU A 643 14.98 39.62 -3.28
CA GLU A 643 15.98 40.24 -4.17
C GLU A 643 17.07 41.01 -3.41
N MET A 644 16.79 41.41 -2.16
CA MET A 644 17.70 42.20 -1.32
C MET A 644 18.56 41.35 -0.38
N LEU A 645 18.43 40.02 -0.41
CA LEU A 645 19.22 39.12 0.43
C LEU A 645 20.69 39.05 -0.03
N SER A 646 21.61 39.19 0.91
CA SER A 646 23.03 38.94 0.66
C SER A 646 23.32 37.44 0.52
N GLU A 647 24.42 37.09 -0.17
CA GLU A 647 24.87 35.68 -0.31
C GLU A 647 24.98 34.96 1.04
N ALA A 648 25.41 35.65 2.09
CA ALA A 648 25.50 35.09 3.43
C ALA A 648 24.12 34.71 4.01
N GLN A 649 23.11 35.56 3.78
CA GLN A 649 21.73 35.29 4.21
C GLN A 649 21.10 34.16 3.40
N ILE A 650 21.41 34.09 2.10
CA ILE A 650 20.95 32.99 1.24
C ILE A 650 21.59 31.67 1.68
N GLN A 651 22.89 31.66 2.03
CA GLN A 651 23.57 30.48 2.59
C GLN A 651 22.95 30.02 3.92
N GLU A 652 22.59 30.97 4.79
CA GLU A 652 21.90 30.68 6.06
C GLU A 652 20.52 30.05 5.83
N ILE A 653 19.76 30.56 4.85
CA ILE A 653 18.44 30.00 4.47
C ILE A 653 18.57 28.61 3.84
N LEU A 654 19.58 28.39 2.99
CA LEU A 654 19.79 27.12 2.29
C LEU A 654 20.49 26.05 3.14
N GLY A 655 21.09 26.43 4.27
CA GLY A 655 21.84 25.53 5.15
C GLY A 655 23.10 24.93 4.52
N LYS A 656 23.57 25.48 3.39
CA LYS A 656 24.75 25.00 2.64
C LYS A 656 25.44 26.13 1.87
N PRO A 657 26.75 26.02 1.60
CA PRO A 657 27.48 27.02 0.80
C PRO A 657 26.94 27.08 -0.64
N ILE A 658 26.85 28.30 -1.18
CA ILE A 658 26.53 28.54 -2.59
C ILE A 658 27.81 28.25 -3.39
N LYS A 659 27.74 27.34 -4.36
CA LYS A 659 28.85 26.97 -5.25
C LYS A 659 29.06 27.99 -6.36
#